data_AF-A0A7R8XFV3-F1
#
_entry.id   AF-A0A7R8XFV3-F1
#
_cell.length_a   1.000
_cell.length_b   1.000
_cell.length_c   1.000
_cell.angle_alpha   90.00
_cell.angle_beta   90.00
_cell.angle_gamma   90.00
#
_symmetry.space_group_name_H-M   'P 1'
#
loop_
_entity.id
_entity.type
_entity.pdbx_description
1 polymer ?
#
loop_
_entity_poly.entity_id
_entity_poly.type
_entity_poly.pdbx_seq_one_letter_code
_entity_poly.pdbx_strand_id
1 'polypeptide(L)'
;MKRKFPKLPTIHLANNYLTTIPVMKSDSLEVLYLYSNQIKNVEFDRWTTPKLKILWLGNNYLTSIPVMKSDSLEELYLYSNQIKNVEFDRWTTPKLKKLSLRNNSLTSIPVMKSDSLEELDLHSNQIKNVEFDRWTTPKLEKLSLGNNSLTSIPVMKSDSLQVLDLHSNQIKNVEFDRWRTPNLWILRMGENSLTSFPGIRSYRLRELDLHSNQIKNVDFDRWTTPKLSILSLGVSANTKVYLQHNRIATIDGWILYRILKEFSYGDGFLNLEELLKECRSETVTKPSLTRPQCPNFVGGPGCIDSQHAQLCNEGTFNTSFACPNETQVCCIRPVAVDPPRHGNAEVTGCGPLPGIINGRFHILSCWNDGLSYKHEPECIQGGKYIIGSKVNYTCEKYYTLRGPRVRTCEANEEWTGPDPLCEPVCGRGNLVPSPQILIRGGKEASPGSSPWQVAIYDVQMKDIICGGALIGRQWVLTAAHCVVYHNHDNTFTVRDVEDFFLYLGKHYRNVSRDDKFVQKLKVTRIIVHEEYPDLESDIALMKLHESVNLTARVQLICLPFNDDLSDDFLDDSQYEFCGPHKGKVAGWGRDASNQATDVLTEVRLTVIPKRECRNRIHMMTEVLPDSITRKTFCAGERKNTSSFGSEDGKEYRTVCEGDSGSPIVFASHNIPKSQWVVEGIVSHIYTKSGQSCSNYEPGQYGVFIRVNKFLHWIEERMSMNS
;
A
#
# COMPACT_ATOMS: atom_id res chain seq x y z
N MET A 1 -55.47 25.06 9.41
CA MET A 1 -54.16 25.74 9.33
C MET A 1 -53.14 24.82 8.67
N LYS A 2 -52.71 25.11 7.44
CA LYS A 2 -51.62 24.36 6.78
C LYS A 2 -50.34 24.60 7.59
N ARG A 3 -49.84 23.60 8.31
CA ARG A 3 -48.57 23.69 9.04
C ARG A 3 -47.48 24.03 8.02
N LYS A 4 -47.01 25.29 8.02
CA LYS A 4 -45.83 25.70 7.25
C LYS A 4 -44.65 24.93 7.84
N PHE A 5 -43.98 24.12 7.01
CA PHE A 5 -42.69 23.56 7.39
C PHE A 5 -41.73 24.73 7.70
N PRO A 6 -40.85 24.57 8.71
CA PRO A 6 -39.86 25.59 9.01
C PRO A 6 -38.94 25.82 7.80
N LYS A 7 -38.50 27.06 7.61
CA LYS A 7 -37.60 27.49 6.52
C LYS A 7 -36.16 27.00 6.74
N LEU A 8 -35.98 25.69 6.87
CA LEU A 8 -34.67 25.08 7.06
C LEU A 8 -34.09 24.68 5.70
N PRO A 9 -32.83 25.06 5.40
CA PRO A 9 -32.14 24.60 4.20
C PRO A 9 -31.63 23.17 4.33
N THR A 10 -31.35 22.72 5.55
CA THR A 10 -30.88 21.36 5.84
C THR A 10 -31.71 20.74 6.95
N ILE A 11 -32.12 19.49 6.75
CA ILE A 11 -32.86 18.72 7.75
C ILE A 11 -32.12 17.40 8.02
N HIS A 12 -31.78 17.17 9.29
CA HIS A 12 -31.16 15.93 9.75
C HIS A 12 -32.16 15.08 10.53
N LEU A 13 -32.55 13.94 9.94
CA LEU A 13 -33.44 12.94 10.54
C LEU A 13 -32.83 11.53 10.52
N ALA A 14 -31.53 11.43 10.22
CA ALA A 14 -30.82 10.16 10.17
C ALA A 14 -30.65 9.52 11.56
N ASN A 15 -30.41 8.20 11.61
CA ASN A 15 -30.17 7.44 12.84
C ASN A 15 -31.34 7.50 13.85
N ASN A 16 -32.56 7.35 13.34
CA ASN A 16 -33.78 7.32 14.14
C ASN A 16 -34.57 6.03 13.87
N TYR A 17 -35.77 5.92 14.44
CA TYR A 17 -36.68 4.79 14.26
C TYR A 17 -37.85 5.14 13.32
N LEU A 18 -37.63 6.05 12.35
CA LEU A 18 -38.71 6.48 11.46
C LEU A 18 -39.13 5.34 10.54
N THR A 19 -40.42 5.00 10.54
CA THR A 19 -40.99 3.98 9.64
C THR A 19 -41.62 4.60 8.38
N THR A 20 -41.95 5.89 8.45
CA THR A 20 -42.59 6.67 7.39
C THR A 20 -42.08 8.10 7.41
N ILE A 21 -42.09 8.76 6.25
CA ILE A 21 -41.77 10.18 6.13
C ILE A 21 -43.04 10.94 5.74
N PRO A 22 -43.43 12.03 6.45
CA PRO A 22 -44.55 12.84 6.03
C PRO A 22 -44.26 13.52 4.68
N VAL A 23 -45.31 13.85 3.95
CA VAL A 23 -45.19 14.62 2.69
C VAL A 23 -44.46 15.94 2.97
N MET A 24 -43.29 16.11 2.35
CA MET A 24 -42.44 17.28 2.54
C MET A 24 -42.90 18.44 1.66
N LYS A 25 -43.16 19.60 2.26
CA LYS A 25 -43.52 20.84 1.55
C LYS A 25 -42.66 21.99 2.06
N SER A 26 -41.53 22.25 1.42
CA SER A 26 -40.56 23.27 1.85
C SER A 26 -39.91 23.97 0.65
N ASP A 27 -40.04 25.28 0.60
CA ASP A 27 -39.46 26.13 -0.45
C ASP A 27 -37.95 26.43 -0.22
N SER A 28 -37.42 26.06 0.95
CA SER A 28 -36.03 26.33 1.33
C SER A 28 -35.15 25.09 1.39
N LEU A 29 -35.73 23.88 1.48
CA LEU A 29 -34.98 22.66 1.74
C LEU A 29 -34.03 22.32 0.58
N GLU A 30 -32.73 22.24 0.86
CA GLU A 30 -31.67 21.91 -0.07
C GLU A 30 -31.05 20.53 0.21
N VAL A 31 -30.94 20.14 1.48
CA VAL A 31 -30.33 18.86 1.89
C VAL A 31 -31.20 18.14 2.91
N LEU A 32 -31.46 16.85 2.68
CA LEU A 32 -32.26 16.02 3.58
C LEU A 32 -31.55 14.70 3.91
N TYR A 33 -31.27 14.49 5.20
CA TYR A 33 -30.68 13.26 5.71
C TYR A 33 -31.71 12.37 6.38
N LEU A 34 -31.95 11.18 5.82
CA LEU A 34 -32.91 10.18 6.30
C LEU A 34 -32.29 8.78 6.43
N TYR A 35 -30.97 8.66 6.31
CA TYR A 35 -30.29 7.37 6.38
C TYR A 35 -30.36 6.72 7.78
N SER A 36 -30.17 5.40 7.86
CA SER A 36 -30.23 4.65 9.12
C SER A 36 -31.57 4.84 9.86
N ASN A 37 -32.66 4.47 9.19
CA ASN A 37 -34.02 4.49 9.71
C ASN A 37 -34.74 3.18 9.36
N GLN A 38 -36.05 3.12 9.58
CA GLN A 38 -36.88 1.95 9.29
C GLN A 38 -37.87 2.21 8.15
N ILE A 39 -37.54 3.14 7.24
CA ILE A 39 -38.46 3.61 6.20
C ILE A 39 -38.64 2.53 5.15
N LYS A 40 -39.91 2.17 4.89
CA LYS A 40 -40.27 1.15 3.90
C LYS A 40 -40.70 1.73 2.56
N ASN A 41 -41.28 2.92 2.56
CA ASN A 41 -41.81 3.59 1.38
C ASN A 41 -41.66 5.11 1.51
N VAL A 42 -41.51 5.80 0.37
CA VAL A 42 -41.50 7.26 0.27
C VAL A 42 -42.44 7.69 -0.85
N GLU A 43 -43.27 8.71 -0.63
CA GLU A 43 -44.21 9.23 -1.64
C GLU A 43 -43.63 10.49 -2.30
N PHE A 44 -42.57 10.34 -3.11
CA PHE A 44 -41.84 11.47 -3.71
C PHE A 44 -42.71 12.35 -4.60
N ASP A 45 -43.67 11.75 -5.31
CA ASP A 45 -44.63 12.41 -6.18
C ASP A 45 -45.50 13.45 -5.45
N ARG A 46 -45.60 13.35 -4.13
CA ARG A 46 -46.37 14.27 -3.29
C ARG A 46 -45.52 15.39 -2.70
N TRP A 47 -44.19 15.32 -2.81
CA TRP A 47 -43.30 16.30 -2.22
C TRP A 47 -43.27 17.60 -3.04
N THR A 48 -43.11 18.73 -2.36
CA THR A 48 -42.92 20.04 -2.99
C THR A 48 -41.67 20.67 -2.38
N THR A 49 -40.53 20.35 -2.96
CA THR A 49 -39.20 20.75 -2.48
C THR A 49 -38.33 21.25 -3.64
N PRO A 50 -38.64 22.44 -4.20
CA PRO A 50 -38.05 22.91 -5.45
C PRO A 50 -36.53 23.14 -5.40
N LYS A 51 -35.94 23.24 -4.20
CA LYS A 51 -34.51 23.46 -4.00
C LYS A 51 -33.73 22.22 -3.53
N LEU A 52 -34.37 21.06 -3.39
CA LEU A 52 -33.73 19.87 -2.83
C LEU A 52 -32.66 19.33 -3.79
N LYS A 53 -31.39 19.52 -3.43
CA LYS A 53 -30.21 19.09 -4.19
C LYS A 53 -29.68 17.73 -3.74
N ILE A 54 -29.70 17.44 -2.44
CA ILE A 54 -29.06 16.23 -1.88
C ILE A 54 -30.04 15.48 -0.99
N LEU A 55 -30.22 14.18 -1.25
CA LEU A 55 -31.10 13.31 -0.50
C LEU A 55 -30.41 12.01 -0.09
N TRP A 56 -30.34 11.77 1.23
CA TRP A 56 -29.79 10.54 1.81
C TRP A 56 -30.88 9.64 2.36
N LEU A 57 -31.02 8.44 1.81
CA LEU A 57 -32.01 7.43 2.17
C LEU A 57 -31.39 6.04 2.38
N GLY A 58 -30.06 5.97 2.52
CA GLY A 58 -29.37 4.70 2.73
C GLY A 58 -29.71 4.04 4.07
N ASN A 59 -29.41 2.75 4.21
CA ASN A 59 -29.65 1.97 5.43
C ASN A 59 -31.11 2.10 5.94
N ASN A 60 -32.05 1.71 5.08
CA ASN A 60 -33.49 1.70 5.34
C ASN A 60 -34.09 0.36 4.84
N TYR A 61 -35.40 0.24 4.82
CA TYR A 61 -36.12 -0.96 4.37
C TYR A 61 -36.87 -0.74 3.06
N LEU A 62 -36.37 0.13 2.18
CA LEU A 62 -37.01 0.39 0.88
C LEU A 62 -36.90 -0.85 -0.01
N THR A 63 -38.03 -1.34 -0.52
CA THR A 63 -38.06 -2.47 -1.48
C THR A 63 -38.13 -2.04 -2.94
N SER A 64 -38.47 -0.78 -3.16
CA SER A 64 -38.62 -0.14 -4.48
C SER A 64 -38.44 1.36 -4.35
N ILE A 65 -38.12 2.02 -5.46
CA ILE A 65 -38.08 3.48 -5.53
C ILE A 65 -39.24 3.93 -6.42
N PRO A 66 -40.16 4.79 -5.94
CA PRO A 66 -41.18 5.36 -6.79
C PRO A 66 -40.54 6.24 -7.88
N VAL A 67 -41.32 6.55 -8.91
CA VAL A 67 -40.89 7.48 -9.95
C VAL A 67 -40.48 8.82 -9.33
N MET A 68 -39.21 9.19 -9.47
CA MET A 68 -38.66 10.44 -8.94
C MET A 68 -38.85 11.57 -9.96
N LYS A 69 -39.41 12.70 -9.51
CA LYS A 69 -39.54 13.93 -10.28
C LYS A 69 -38.96 15.09 -9.47
N SER A 70 -37.80 15.58 -9.88
CA SER A 70 -37.16 16.73 -9.23
C SER A 70 -36.25 17.48 -10.19
N ASP A 71 -36.50 18.78 -10.37
CA ASP A 71 -35.72 19.66 -11.24
C ASP A 71 -34.41 20.15 -10.61
N SER A 72 -34.23 19.91 -9.30
CA SER A 72 -33.08 20.40 -8.51
C SER A 72 -32.19 19.32 -7.92
N LEU A 73 -32.64 18.06 -7.89
CA LEU A 73 -31.88 16.98 -7.27
C LEU A 73 -30.58 16.70 -8.04
N GLU A 74 -29.45 16.81 -7.34
CA GLU A 74 -28.09 16.60 -7.85
C GLU A 74 -27.48 15.29 -7.33
N GLU A 75 -27.80 14.89 -6.09
CA GLU A 75 -27.25 13.68 -5.47
C GLU A 75 -28.33 12.86 -4.74
N LEU A 76 -28.36 11.56 -4.99
CA LEU A 76 -29.29 10.62 -4.37
C LEU A 76 -28.57 9.37 -3.86
N TYR A 77 -28.65 9.14 -2.55
CA TYR A 77 -28.00 8.01 -1.88
C TYR A 77 -29.04 7.03 -1.34
N LEU A 78 -29.08 5.82 -1.88
CA LEU A 78 -30.05 4.75 -1.57
C LEU A 78 -29.36 3.44 -1.15
N TYR A 79 -28.09 3.51 -0.74
CA TYR A 79 -27.29 2.35 -0.38
C TYR A 79 -27.90 1.53 0.78
N SER A 80 -27.60 0.24 0.90
CA SER A 80 -28.04 -0.62 2.01
C SER A 80 -29.57 -0.60 2.19
N ASN A 81 -30.31 -0.88 1.13
CA ASN A 81 -31.77 -1.06 1.15
C ASN A 81 -32.12 -2.45 0.59
N GLN A 82 -33.39 -2.70 0.28
CA GLN A 82 -33.89 -3.97 -0.28
C GLN A 82 -34.44 -3.79 -1.71
N ILE A 83 -33.94 -2.78 -2.44
CA ILE A 83 -34.47 -2.39 -3.74
C ILE A 83 -34.16 -3.47 -4.77
N LYS A 84 -35.20 -4.01 -5.41
CA LYS A 84 -35.07 -5.07 -6.42
C LYS A 84 -35.09 -4.57 -7.86
N ASN A 85 -35.85 -3.51 -8.11
CA ASN A 85 -36.04 -2.92 -9.43
C ASN A 85 -36.08 -1.40 -9.32
N VAL A 86 -35.58 -0.72 -10.35
CA VAL A 86 -35.67 0.73 -10.53
C VAL A 86 -36.24 0.99 -11.92
N GLU A 87 -37.19 1.91 -12.07
CA GLU A 87 -37.75 2.27 -13.38
C GLU A 87 -37.13 3.58 -13.88
N PHE A 88 -35.84 3.57 -14.22
CA PHE A 88 -35.09 4.79 -14.58
C PHE A 88 -35.69 5.58 -15.74
N ASP A 89 -36.23 4.89 -16.76
CA ASP A 89 -36.87 5.53 -17.92
C ASP A 89 -38.05 6.44 -17.54
N ARG A 90 -38.60 6.31 -16.33
CA ARG A 90 -39.71 7.12 -15.84
C ARG A 90 -39.26 8.32 -15.00
N TRP A 91 -38.00 8.37 -14.59
CA TRP A 91 -37.49 9.44 -13.74
C TRP A 91 -37.33 10.74 -14.53
N THR A 92 -37.57 11.86 -13.87
CA THR A 92 -37.34 13.20 -14.42
C THR A 92 -36.46 13.97 -13.45
N THR A 93 -35.14 13.80 -13.60
CA THR A 93 -34.12 14.36 -12.70
C THR A 93 -32.95 14.93 -13.52
N PRO A 94 -33.14 16.05 -14.24
CA PRO A 94 -32.19 16.53 -15.25
C PRO A 94 -30.83 16.96 -14.67
N LYS A 95 -30.73 17.19 -13.36
CA LYS A 95 -29.50 17.61 -12.68
C LYS A 95 -28.79 16.51 -11.88
N LEU A 96 -29.31 15.28 -11.89
CA LEU A 96 -28.78 14.20 -11.07
C LEU A 96 -27.39 13.78 -11.55
N LYS A 97 -26.36 14.15 -10.77
CA LYS A 97 -24.94 13.85 -11.01
C LYS A 97 -24.50 12.56 -10.34
N LYS A 98 -24.98 12.29 -9.12
CA LYS A 98 -24.56 11.11 -8.34
C LYS A 98 -25.73 10.27 -7.90
N LEU A 99 -25.62 8.96 -8.11
CA LEU A 99 -26.59 7.97 -7.65
C LEU A 99 -25.88 6.76 -7.05
N SER A 100 -26.12 6.49 -5.77
CA SER A 100 -25.67 5.25 -5.12
C SER A 100 -26.85 4.33 -4.81
N LEU A 101 -26.78 3.12 -5.34
CA LEU A 101 -27.68 1.99 -5.14
C LEU A 101 -26.93 0.77 -4.58
N ARG A 102 -25.76 1.01 -3.97
CA ARG A 102 -24.93 -0.04 -3.39
C ARG A 102 -25.68 -0.88 -2.37
N ASN A 103 -25.33 -2.16 -2.25
CA ASN A 103 -25.87 -3.05 -1.23
C ASN A 103 -27.42 -3.08 -1.27
N ASN A 104 -27.96 -3.44 -2.42
CA ASN A 104 -29.38 -3.63 -2.65
C ASN A 104 -29.62 -5.05 -3.21
N SER A 105 -30.80 -5.30 -3.77
CA SER A 105 -31.18 -6.61 -4.33
C SER A 105 -31.46 -6.53 -5.83
N LEU A 106 -30.78 -5.62 -6.55
CA LEU A 106 -30.99 -5.43 -7.99
C LEU A 106 -30.49 -6.65 -8.77
N THR A 107 -31.31 -7.22 -9.65
CA THR A 107 -30.93 -8.36 -10.52
C THR A 107 -30.55 -7.94 -11.94
N SER A 108 -30.95 -6.73 -12.34
CA SER A 108 -30.70 -6.15 -13.65
C SER A 108 -30.69 -4.63 -13.55
N ILE A 109 -29.93 -3.96 -14.41
CA ILE A 109 -29.97 -2.50 -14.54
C ILE A 109 -30.81 -2.17 -15.78
N PRO A 110 -31.89 -1.38 -15.67
CA PRO A 110 -32.59 -0.86 -16.83
C PRO A 110 -31.70 0.06 -17.64
N VAL A 111 -32.10 0.34 -18.88
CA VAL A 111 -31.41 1.31 -19.72
C VAL A 111 -31.34 2.66 -19.00
N MET A 112 -30.12 3.19 -18.82
CA MET A 112 -29.92 4.50 -18.20
C MET A 112 -29.82 5.58 -19.27
N LYS A 113 -30.68 6.59 -19.18
CA LYS A 113 -30.63 7.80 -20.02
C LYS A 113 -30.54 9.02 -19.11
N SER A 114 -29.34 9.60 -19.01
CA SER A 114 -29.11 10.80 -18.20
C SER A 114 -27.97 11.63 -18.76
N ASP A 115 -28.26 12.88 -19.11
CA ASP A 115 -27.26 13.83 -19.64
C ASP A 115 -26.36 14.44 -18.55
N SER A 116 -26.68 14.24 -17.27
CA SER A 116 -25.99 14.84 -16.12
C SER A 116 -25.29 13.85 -15.21
N LEU A 117 -25.57 12.55 -15.31
CA LEU A 117 -25.01 11.56 -14.40
C LEU A 117 -23.49 11.41 -14.59
N GLU A 118 -22.75 11.65 -13.51
CA GLU A 118 -21.29 11.61 -13.41
C GLU A 118 -20.81 10.36 -12.65
N GLU A 119 -21.55 9.94 -11.63
CA GLU A 119 -21.21 8.79 -10.78
C GLU A 119 -22.41 7.88 -10.54
N LEU A 120 -22.22 6.58 -10.82
CA LEU A 120 -23.20 5.53 -10.59
C LEU A 120 -22.56 4.38 -9.80
N ASP A 121 -23.06 4.16 -8.59
CA ASP A 121 -22.61 3.09 -7.71
C ASP A 121 -23.68 2.01 -7.57
N LEU A 122 -23.40 0.83 -8.10
CA LEU A 122 -24.24 -0.37 -8.09
C LEU A 122 -23.52 -1.54 -7.39
N HIS A 123 -22.49 -1.26 -6.60
CA HIS A 123 -21.70 -2.25 -5.90
C HIS A 123 -22.54 -3.14 -4.98
N SER A 124 -22.17 -4.40 -4.77
CA SER A 124 -22.89 -5.32 -3.87
C SER A 124 -24.39 -5.45 -4.23
N ASN A 125 -24.67 -5.96 -5.42
CA ASN A 125 -26.03 -6.27 -5.88
C ASN A 125 -26.05 -7.70 -6.46
N GLN A 126 -27.11 -8.08 -7.17
CA GLN A 126 -27.29 -9.40 -7.78
C GLN A 126 -27.35 -9.30 -9.33
N ILE A 127 -26.70 -8.28 -9.90
CA ILE A 127 -26.79 -7.95 -11.32
C ILE A 127 -26.05 -9.01 -12.13
N LYS A 128 -26.75 -9.60 -13.12
CA LYS A 128 -26.18 -10.65 -13.99
C LYS A 128 -25.73 -10.16 -15.36
N ASN A 129 -26.42 -9.15 -15.90
CA ASN A 129 -26.17 -8.62 -17.23
C ASN A 129 -26.34 -7.10 -17.22
N VAL A 130 -25.55 -6.42 -18.06
CA VAL A 130 -25.66 -4.98 -18.32
C VAL A 130 -25.72 -4.77 -19.84
N GLU A 131 -26.65 -3.94 -20.32
CA GLU A 131 -26.80 -3.60 -21.74
C GLU A 131 -26.21 -2.20 -22.03
N PHE A 132 -24.88 -2.04 -21.94
CA PHE A 132 -24.21 -0.74 -22.09
C PHE A 132 -24.49 -0.04 -23.43
N ASP A 133 -24.68 -0.79 -24.52
CA ASP A 133 -24.97 -0.23 -25.85
C ASP A 133 -26.29 0.57 -25.89
N ARG A 134 -27.17 0.39 -24.91
CA ARG A 134 -28.44 1.10 -24.82
C ARG A 134 -28.36 2.34 -23.94
N TRP A 135 -27.28 2.51 -23.17
CA TRP A 135 -27.13 3.62 -22.24
C TRP A 135 -26.82 4.91 -22.99
N THR A 136 -27.34 6.02 -22.48
CA THR A 136 -27.02 7.37 -22.96
C THR A 136 -26.64 8.20 -21.75
N THR A 137 -25.37 8.12 -21.36
CA THR A 137 -24.80 8.78 -20.18
C THR A 137 -23.47 9.45 -20.52
N PRO A 138 -23.48 10.56 -21.29
CA PRO A 138 -22.28 11.15 -21.88
C PRO A 138 -21.29 11.68 -20.84
N LYS A 139 -21.73 11.95 -19.60
CA LYS A 139 -20.90 12.48 -18.51
C LYS A 139 -20.46 11.44 -17.49
N LEU A 140 -20.79 10.16 -17.66
CA LEU A 140 -20.50 9.15 -16.64
C LEU A 140 -19.00 8.90 -16.51
N GLU A 141 -18.41 9.40 -15.42
CA GLU A 141 -16.99 9.31 -15.11
C GLU A 141 -16.66 8.10 -14.23
N LYS A 142 -17.57 7.72 -13.33
CA LYS A 142 -17.36 6.63 -12.37
C LYS A 142 -18.51 5.64 -12.37
N LEU A 143 -18.17 4.37 -12.54
CA LEU A 143 -19.12 3.27 -12.49
C LEU A 143 -18.58 2.15 -11.60
N SER A 144 -19.30 1.85 -10.52
CA SER A 144 -19.02 0.67 -9.69
C SER A 144 -20.08 -0.41 -9.87
N LEU A 145 -19.61 -1.60 -10.21
CA LEU A 145 -20.36 -2.83 -10.44
C LEU A 145 -19.71 -4.01 -9.69
N GLY A 146 -18.80 -3.73 -8.74
CA GLY A 146 -18.15 -4.77 -7.96
C GLY A 146 -19.14 -5.57 -7.11
N ASN A 147 -18.75 -6.78 -6.69
CA ASN A 147 -19.57 -7.70 -5.90
C ASN A 147 -20.99 -7.88 -6.50
N ASN A 148 -21.03 -8.36 -7.74
CA ASN A 148 -22.26 -8.68 -8.47
C ASN A 148 -22.17 -10.11 -9.03
N SER A 149 -23.07 -10.48 -9.94
CA SER A 149 -23.12 -11.81 -10.57
C SER A 149 -22.86 -11.75 -12.09
N LEU A 150 -22.06 -10.77 -12.54
CA LEU A 150 -21.76 -10.59 -13.97
C LEU A 150 -20.91 -11.74 -14.50
N THR A 151 -21.31 -12.37 -15.59
CA THR A 151 -20.53 -13.44 -16.25
C THR A 151 -19.73 -12.95 -17.46
N SER A 152 -20.09 -11.79 -17.99
CA SER A 152 -19.45 -11.11 -19.11
C SER A 152 -19.72 -9.60 -19.01
N ILE A 153 -18.96 -8.83 -19.77
CA ILE A 153 -19.17 -7.39 -19.94
C ILE A 153 -19.25 -7.12 -21.45
N PRO A 154 -20.29 -6.43 -21.95
CA PRO A 154 -20.34 -6.10 -23.37
C PRO A 154 -19.29 -5.04 -23.72
N VAL A 155 -19.16 -4.72 -25.00
CA VAL A 155 -18.20 -3.73 -25.47
C VAL A 155 -18.49 -2.37 -24.84
N MET A 156 -17.52 -1.82 -24.11
CA MET A 156 -17.67 -0.51 -23.46
C MET A 156 -17.26 0.61 -24.42
N LYS A 157 -18.16 1.56 -24.66
CA LYS A 157 -17.90 2.79 -25.43
C LYS A 157 -18.29 4.00 -24.58
N SER A 158 -17.32 4.61 -23.92
CA SER A 158 -17.53 5.84 -23.15
C SER A 158 -16.30 6.73 -23.22
N ASP A 159 -16.48 7.92 -23.76
CA ASP A 159 -15.40 8.92 -23.84
C ASP A 159 -15.18 9.63 -22.48
N SER A 160 -16.12 9.56 -21.52
CA SER A 160 -16.01 10.21 -20.21
C SER A 160 -15.58 9.27 -19.09
N LEU A 161 -15.75 7.95 -19.23
CA LEU A 161 -15.49 7.00 -18.16
C LEU A 161 -14.01 7.02 -17.73
N GLN A 162 -13.81 7.26 -16.45
CA GLN A 162 -12.52 7.35 -15.78
C GLN A 162 -12.30 6.12 -14.89
N VAL A 163 -13.24 5.81 -14.01
CA VAL A 163 -13.13 4.70 -13.05
C VAL A 163 -14.17 3.64 -13.38
N LEU A 164 -13.71 2.41 -13.58
CA LEU A 164 -14.57 1.25 -13.75
C LEU A 164 -14.18 0.17 -12.75
N ASP A 165 -15.12 -0.17 -11.88
CA ASP A 165 -14.96 -1.20 -10.86
C ASP A 165 -15.89 -2.39 -11.13
N LEU A 166 -15.30 -3.56 -11.31
CA LEU A 166 -15.93 -4.83 -11.66
C LEU A 166 -15.42 -5.98 -10.76
N HIS A 167 -14.78 -5.66 -9.63
CA HIS A 167 -14.21 -6.68 -8.74
C HIS A 167 -15.27 -7.65 -8.22
N SER A 168 -14.87 -8.86 -7.80
CA SER A 168 -15.76 -9.86 -7.18
C SER A 168 -17.00 -10.16 -8.05
N ASN A 169 -16.77 -10.59 -9.28
CA ASN A 169 -17.81 -11.01 -10.23
C ASN A 169 -17.48 -12.41 -10.77
N GLN A 170 -18.20 -12.87 -11.80
CA GLN A 170 -18.01 -14.19 -12.43
C GLN A 170 -17.52 -14.06 -13.89
N ILE A 171 -16.83 -12.95 -14.20
CA ILE A 171 -16.46 -12.62 -15.58
C ILE A 171 -15.37 -13.57 -16.07
N LYS A 172 -15.62 -14.24 -17.18
CA LYS A 172 -14.67 -15.21 -17.78
C LYS A 172 -13.89 -14.66 -18.96
N ASN A 173 -14.56 -13.85 -19.79
CA ASN A 173 -14.01 -13.31 -21.02
C ASN A 173 -14.44 -11.85 -21.18
N VAL A 174 -13.53 -11.03 -21.72
CA VAL A 174 -13.80 -9.63 -22.09
C VAL A 174 -13.12 -9.34 -23.43
N GLU A 175 -13.83 -8.68 -24.33
CA GLU A 175 -13.32 -8.28 -25.66
C GLU A 175 -12.65 -6.88 -25.59
N PHE A 176 -11.54 -6.75 -24.85
CA PHE A 176 -10.88 -5.45 -24.62
C PHE A 176 -10.47 -4.71 -25.89
N ASP A 177 -10.10 -5.44 -26.96
CA ASP A 177 -9.75 -4.85 -28.26
C ASP A 177 -10.88 -4.03 -28.88
N ARG A 178 -12.13 -4.26 -28.45
CA ARG A 178 -13.31 -3.53 -28.94
C ARG A 178 -13.70 -2.36 -28.05
N TRP A 179 -13.12 -2.24 -26.86
CA TRP A 179 -13.44 -1.16 -25.94
C TRP A 179 -12.90 0.19 -26.46
N ARG A 180 -13.68 1.24 -26.23
CA ARG A 180 -13.29 2.63 -26.48
C ARG A 180 -13.56 3.44 -25.21
N THR A 181 -12.53 3.52 -24.36
CA THR A 181 -12.56 4.25 -23.08
C THR A 181 -11.26 5.05 -22.89
N PRO A 182 -11.03 6.11 -23.68
CA PRO A 182 -9.74 6.81 -23.75
C PRO A 182 -9.35 7.52 -22.45
N ASN A 183 -10.32 7.82 -21.58
CA ASN A 183 -10.11 8.49 -20.31
C ASN A 183 -10.03 7.55 -19.10
N LEU A 184 -10.12 6.23 -19.32
CA LEU A 184 -10.08 5.25 -18.24
C LEU A 184 -8.70 5.25 -17.58
N TRP A 185 -8.65 5.62 -16.31
CA TRP A 185 -7.43 5.68 -15.48
C TRP A 185 -7.39 4.64 -14.37
N ILE A 186 -8.55 4.08 -13.96
CA ILE A 186 -8.64 2.98 -12.99
C ILE A 186 -9.57 1.89 -13.54
N LEU A 187 -9.07 0.66 -13.59
CA LEU A 187 -9.84 -0.53 -13.95
C LEU A 187 -9.62 -1.63 -12.90
N ARG A 188 -10.69 -1.99 -12.18
CA ARG A 188 -10.66 -3.08 -11.20
C ARG A 188 -11.47 -4.26 -11.70
N MET A 189 -10.81 -5.40 -11.85
CA MET A 189 -11.41 -6.68 -12.26
C MET A 189 -10.86 -7.85 -11.43
N GLY A 190 -10.40 -7.56 -10.21
CA GLY A 190 -10.00 -8.57 -9.24
C GLY A 190 -11.15 -9.53 -8.90
N GLU A 191 -10.83 -10.71 -8.36
CA GLU A 191 -11.81 -11.73 -7.94
C GLU A 191 -12.84 -12.06 -9.02
N ASN A 192 -12.35 -12.40 -10.20
CA ASN A 192 -13.17 -12.83 -11.33
C ASN A 192 -12.73 -14.23 -11.81
N SER A 193 -13.25 -14.68 -12.95
CA SER A 193 -12.93 -15.99 -13.54
C SER A 193 -12.16 -15.87 -14.86
N LEU A 194 -11.41 -14.79 -15.07
CA LEU A 194 -10.66 -14.55 -16.32
C LEU A 194 -9.56 -15.60 -16.49
N THR A 195 -9.51 -16.27 -17.65
CA THR A 195 -8.43 -17.24 -17.96
C THR A 195 -7.25 -16.64 -18.73
N SER A 196 -7.46 -15.46 -19.32
CA SER A 196 -6.47 -14.71 -20.09
C SER A 196 -6.80 -13.22 -20.06
N PHE A 197 -5.78 -12.37 -20.19
CA PHE A 197 -5.95 -10.94 -20.37
C PHE A 197 -5.18 -10.49 -21.62
N PRO A 198 -5.87 -10.24 -22.76
CA PRO A 198 -5.23 -9.95 -24.05
C PRO A 198 -4.59 -8.56 -24.15
N GLY A 199 -4.68 -7.72 -23.11
CA GLY A 199 -4.22 -6.34 -23.10
C GLY A 199 -5.35 -5.33 -23.27
N ILE A 200 -5.08 -4.07 -22.91
CA ILE A 200 -5.99 -2.94 -23.06
C ILE A 200 -5.25 -1.76 -23.68
N ARG A 201 -5.94 -1.00 -24.54
CA ARG A 201 -5.42 0.24 -25.13
C ARG A 201 -6.02 1.45 -24.40
N SER A 202 -5.35 1.90 -23.34
CA SER A 202 -5.73 3.13 -22.63
C SER A 202 -4.48 3.92 -22.22
N TYR A 203 -4.31 5.09 -22.85
CA TYR A 203 -3.18 5.98 -22.60
C TYR A 203 -3.19 6.65 -21.22
N ARG A 204 -4.34 6.63 -20.54
CA ARG A 204 -4.52 7.22 -19.21
C ARG A 204 -4.57 6.19 -18.08
N LEU A 205 -4.58 4.89 -18.39
CA LEU A 205 -4.65 3.84 -17.37
C LEU A 205 -3.47 3.93 -16.42
N ARG A 206 -3.74 4.10 -15.12
CA ARG A 206 -2.79 4.18 -14.02
C ARG A 206 -2.86 2.97 -13.12
N GLU A 207 -4.08 2.49 -12.85
CA GLU A 207 -4.34 1.32 -12.01
C GLU A 207 -5.10 0.25 -12.80
N LEU A 208 -4.54 -0.96 -12.79
CA LEU A 208 -5.18 -2.17 -13.30
C LEU A 208 -5.11 -3.27 -12.24
N ASP A 209 -6.26 -3.65 -11.71
CA ASP A 209 -6.36 -4.74 -10.75
C ASP A 209 -6.98 -5.98 -11.39
N LEU A 210 -6.23 -7.09 -11.40
CA LEU A 210 -6.60 -8.40 -11.94
C LEU A 210 -6.34 -9.51 -10.91
N HIS A 211 -6.21 -9.19 -9.61
CA HIS A 211 -5.94 -10.21 -8.59
C HIS A 211 -7.04 -11.29 -8.54
N SER A 212 -6.74 -12.45 -7.95
CA SER A 212 -7.72 -13.54 -7.77
C SER A 212 -8.52 -13.92 -9.03
N ASN A 213 -7.84 -13.97 -10.18
CA ASN A 213 -8.36 -14.52 -11.44
C ASN A 213 -7.70 -15.87 -11.78
N GLN A 214 -8.04 -16.46 -12.92
CA GLN A 214 -7.49 -17.72 -13.44
C GLN A 214 -6.52 -17.50 -14.62
N ILE A 215 -5.90 -16.31 -14.71
CA ILE A 215 -5.07 -15.89 -15.83
C ILE A 215 -3.81 -16.77 -15.88
N LYS A 216 -3.59 -17.46 -17.02
CA LYS A 216 -2.45 -18.36 -17.22
C LYS A 216 -1.24 -17.69 -17.86
N ASN A 217 -1.47 -16.70 -18.72
CA ASN A 217 -0.44 -15.94 -19.42
C ASN A 217 -0.93 -14.50 -19.62
N VAL A 218 0.00 -13.56 -19.60
CA VAL A 218 -0.22 -12.16 -19.94
C VAL A 218 0.70 -11.81 -21.10
N ASP A 219 0.12 -11.31 -22.20
CA ASP A 219 0.85 -10.85 -23.37
C ASP A 219 0.99 -9.32 -23.30
N PHE A 220 2.13 -8.84 -22.81
CA PHE A 220 2.39 -7.41 -22.61
C PHE A 220 2.59 -6.64 -23.91
N ASP A 221 2.93 -7.32 -25.02
CA ASP A 221 3.18 -6.66 -26.32
C ASP A 221 1.90 -6.05 -26.90
N ARG A 222 0.74 -6.53 -26.45
CA ARG A 222 -0.58 -6.01 -26.84
C ARG A 222 -1.06 -4.82 -26.01
N TRP A 223 -0.32 -4.43 -24.97
CA TRP A 223 -0.73 -3.38 -24.04
C TRP A 223 -0.29 -2.02 -24.56
N THR A 224 -1.17 -1.03 -24.52
CA THR A 224 -0.84 0.37 -24.82
C THR A 224 -1.26 1.24 -23.65
N THR A 225 -0.51 1.13 -22.55
CA THR A 225 -0.80 1.76 -21.25
C THR A 225 0.45 2.44 -20.65
N PRO A 226 1.00 3.48 -21.28
CA PRO A 226 2.28 4.09 -20.89
C PRO A 226 2.28 4.73 -19.49
N LYS A 227 1.11 5.01 -18.92
CA LYS A 227 0.94 5.61 -17.59
C LYS A 227 0.61 4.60 -16.48
N LEU A 228 0.60 3.29 -16.79
CA LEU A 228 0.28 2.27 -15.82
C LEU A 228 1.35 2.23 -14.73
N SER A 229 0.95 2.51 -13.50
CA SER A 229 1.82 2.57 -12.32
C SER A 229 1.51 1.47 -11.32
N ILE A 230 0.25 0.99 -11.29
CA ILE A 230 -0.22 -0.05 -10.38
C ILE A 230 -0.82 -1.18 -11.22
N LEU A 231 -0.24 -2.37 -11.12
CA LEU A 231 -0.74 -3.59 -11.75
C LEU A 231 -0.77 -4.71 -10.72
N SER A 232 -1.96 -5.18 -10.38
CA SER A 232 -2.16 -6.33 -9.48
C SER A 232 -2.52 -7.58 -10.29
N LEU A 233 -1.76 -8.67 -10.14
CA LEU A 233 -1.97 -9.95 -10.82
C LEU A 233 -2.04 -11.09 -9.79
N GLY A 234 -3.13 -11.85 -9.79
CA GLY A 234 -3.30 -13.01 -8.92
C GLY A 234 -2.70 -14.26 -9.56
N VAL A 235 -1.57 -14.74 -9.06
CA VAL A 235 -0.90 -15.92 -9.63
C VAL A 235 -1.50 -17.18 -8.99
N SER A 236 -2.39 -17.88 -9.70
CA SER A 236 -2.73 -19.26 -9.33
C SER A 236 -1.49 -20.13 -9.41
N ALA A 237 -1.38 -21.19 -8.59
CA ALA A 237 -0.18 -22.00 -8.37
C ALA A 237 0.48 -22.65 -9.62
N ASN A 238 -0.05 -22.45 -10.84
CA ASN A 238 0.45 -23.00 -12.10
C ASN A 238 0.70 -21.95 -13.21
N THR A 239 0.69 -20.65 -12.89
CA THR A 239 0.81 -19.57 -13.88
C THR A 239 2.27 -19.08 -13.98
N LYS A 240 2.96 -19.32 -15.12
CA LYS A 240 4.24 -18.68 -15.46
C LYS A 240 3.96 -17.30 -16.05
N VAL A 241 4.30 -16.22 -15.36
CA VAL A 241 4.23 -14.86 -15.90
C VAL A 241 5.59 -14.49 -16.49
N TYR A 242 5.66 -14.32 -17.80
CA TYR A 242 6.86 -13.82 -18.49
C TYR A 242 6.77 -12.30 -18.57
N LEU A 243 7.63 -11.60 -17.82
CA LEU A 243 7.81 -10.14 -17.95
C LEU A 243 8.88 -9.91 -19.03
N GLN A 244 8.49 -9.42 -20.20
CA GLN A 244 9.43 -8.79 -21.11
C GLN A 244 9.35 -7.27 -20.91
N HIS A 245 10.50 -6.62 -20.75
CA HIS A 245 10.69 -5.17 -20.57
C HIS A 245 10.28 -4.58 -19.21
N ASN A 246 11.20 -4.69 -18.24
CA ASN A 246 11.46 -3.82 -17.08
C ASN A 246 10.50 -2.63 -16.78
N ARG A 247 9.23 -2.88 -16.43
CA ARG A 247 8.40 -2.00 -15.60
C ARG A 247 7.60 -2.87 -14.63
N ILE A 248 7.82 -2.65 -13.33
CA ILE A 248 7.37 -3.53 -12.24
C ILE A 248 5.84 -3.53 -12.15
N ALA A 249 5.26 -4.72 -12.23
CA ALA A 249 3.94 -5.03 -11.71
C ALA A 249 4.07 -5.35 -10.21
N THR A 250 3.17 -4.83 -9.37
CA THR A 250 3.07 -5.23 -7.97
C THR A 250 2.51 -6.65 -7.92
N ILE A 251 3.35 -7.63 -7.58
CA ILE A 251 2.93 -9.01 -7.32
C ILE A 251 2.44 -9.08 -5.87
N ASP A 252 1.22 -9.59 -5.68
CA ASP A 252 0.53 -9.75 -4.41
C ASP A 252 1.39 -10.45 -3.33
N GLY A 253 1.43 -9.87 -2.13
CA GLY A 253 2.22 -10.31 -0.98
C GLY A 253 1.79 -11.67 -0.39
N TRP A 254 0.60 -12.17 -0.72
CA TRP A 254 0.12 -13.47 -0.20
C TRP A 254 0.91 -14.68 -0.77
N ILE A 255 1.55 -14.51 -1.93
CA ILE A 255 2.38 -15.55 -2.56
C ILE A 255 3.83 -15.49 -2.10
N LEU A 256 4.38 -14.29 -1.83
CA LEU A 256 5.68 -14.18 -1.14
C LEU A 256 5.64 -14.90 0.20
N TYR A 257 4.48 -14.86 0.88
CA TYR A 257 4.22 -15.55 2.14
C TYR A 257 4.19 -17.10 2.02
N ARG A 258 3.69 -17.69 0.93
CA ARG A 258 3.76 -19.16 0.71
C ARG A 258 5.14 -19.63 0.23
N ILE A 259 5.76 -18.89 -0.70
CA ILE A 259 7.09 -19.23 -1.23
C ILE A 259 8.15 -19.17 -0.12
N LEU A 260 8.05 -18.22 0.81
CA LEU A 260 9.00 -18.12 1.93
C LEU A 260 8.73 -19.11 3.06
N LYS A 261 7.52 -19.70 3.15
CA LYS A 261 7.14 -20.60 4.25
C LYS A 261 7.42 -22.08 3.96
N GLU A 262 7.55 -22.48 2.70
CA GLU A 262 8.01 -23.84 2.34
C GLU A 262 9.53 -23.98 2.20
N PHE A 263 10.30 -22.88 2.26
CA PHE A 263 11.77 -22.89 2.12
C PHE A 263 12.55 -22.62 3.41
N SER A 264 11.97 -22.92 4.58
CA SER A 264 12.66 -22.74 5.87
C SER A 264 12.94 -24.07 6.57
N TYR A 265 13.52 -25.07 5.90
CA TYR A 265 14.28 -26.15 6.55
C TYR A 265 15.18 -26.86 5.51
N GLY A 266 16.50 -26.79 5.70
CA GLY A 266 17.47 -27.70 5.09
C GLY A 266 18.19 -27.19 3.83
N ASP A 267 19.52 -27.33 3.84
CA ASP A 267 20.45 -27.06 2.76
C ASP A 267 20.12 -27.81 1.46
N GLY A 268 20.29 -27.15 0.30
CA GLY A 268 20.34 -27.79 -1.02
C GLY A 268 19.45 -27.12 -2.07
N PHE A 269 20.05 -26.60 -3.14
CA PHE A 269 19.32 -26.28 -4.37
C PHE A 269 19.01 -27.58 -5.12
N LEU A 270 17.72 -27.92 -5.25
CA LEU A 270 17.21 -28.90 -6.22
C LEU A 270 16.49 -28.16 -7.36
N ASN A 271 16.65 -28.66 -8.57
CA ASN A 271 16.17 -28.10 -9.83
C ASN A 271 14.64 -28.27 -9.98
N LEU A 272 13.90 -27.18 -10.23
CA LEU A 272 12.43 -27.15 -10.30
C LEU A 272 11.85 -27.89 -11.53
N GLU A 273 12.67 -28.25 -12.54
CA GLU A 273 12.24 -29.11 -13.66
C GLU A 273 12.14 -30.61 -13.30
N GLU A 274 12.85 -31.05 -12.26
CA GLU A 274 12.89 -32.47 -11.86
C GLU A 274 11.70 -32.83 -10.94
N LEU A 275 11.21 -31.87 -10.15
CA LEU A 275 10.04 -32.04 -9.27
C LEU A 275 8.70 -32.06 -10.02
N LEU A 276 8.64 -31.57 -11.26
CA LEU A 276 7.42 -31.59 -12.09
C LEU A 276 7.20 -32.92 -12.81
N LYS A 277 8.15 -33.87 -12.76
CA LYS A 277 7.99 -35.21 -13.34
C LYS A 277 7.27 -36.20 -12.42
N GLU A 278 7.18 -35.95 -11.12
CA GLU A 278 6.58 -36.90 -10.16
C GLU A 278 5.11 -36.61 -9.79
N CYS A 279 4.49 -35.54 -10.31
CA CYS A 279 3.07 -35.23 -10.07
C CYS A 279 2.14 -35.61 -11.24
N ARG A 280 2.42 -36.69 -11.97
CA ARG A 280 1.45 -37.33 -12.88
C ARG A 280 1.62 -38.85 -12.94
N SER A 281 0.95 -39.59 -12.06
CA SER A 281 0.12 -40.75 -12.48
C SER A 281 -0.44 -41.54 -11.29
N GLU A 282 -1.76 -41.65 -11.25
CA GLU A 282 -2.48 -42.91 -10.97
C GLU A 282 -3.74 -42.84 -11.86
N THR A 283 -4.15 -43.79 -12.68
CA THR A 283 -3.78 -45.18 -12.99
C THR A 283 -4.41 -45.51 -14.37
N VAL A 284 -3.92 -46.53 -15.08
CA VAL A 284 -4.69 -47.55 -15.86
C VAL A 284 -3.80 -48.24 -16.93
N THR A 285 -3.54 -49.53 -16.67
CA THR A 285 -3.24 -50.70 -17.55
C THR A 285 -2.42 -50.61 -18.85
N LYS A 286 -1.40 -51.50 -18.92
CA LYS A 286 -0.66 -51.99 -20.13
C LYS A 286 -1.59 -52.25 -21.34
N PRO A 287 -1.17 -51.95 -22.60
CA PRO A 287 -0.21 -52.82 -23.28
C PRO A 287 0.80 -52.17 -24.27
N SER A 288 1.88 -52.93 -24.53
CA SER A 288 2.78 -52.97 -25.71
C SER A 288 3.39 -51.67 -26.26
N LEU A 289 4.67 -51.46 -25.92
CA LEU A 289 5.59 -50.51 -26.55
C LEU A 289 6.16 -51.06 -27.87
N THR A 290 5.89 -50.38 -28.98
CA THR A 290 6.81 -50.32 -30.12
C THR A 290 7.70 -49.07 -29.97
N ARG A 291 9.02 -49.28 -30.05
CA ARG A 291 10.08 -48.27 -29.88
C ARG A 291 10.00 -47.12 -30.90
N PRO A 292 10.23 -45.85 -30.50
CA PRO A 292 10.79 -44.82 -31.37
C PRO A 292 12.32 -44.81 -31.26
N GLN A 293 12.99 -44.70 -32.41
CA GLN A 293 14.45 -44.62 -32.57
C GLN A 293 15.01 -43.25 -32.15
N CYS A 294 16.26 -43.22 -31.70
CA CYS A 294 17.04 -41.99 -31.48
C CYS A 294 17.41 -41.33 -32.82
N PRO A 295 17.44 -39.99 -32.92
CA PRO A 295 18.00 -39.29 -34.06
C PRO A 295 19.54 -39.38 -34.03
N ASN A 296 20.13 -39.77 -35.15
CA ASN A 296 21.56 -39.83 -35.38
C ASN A 296 22.21 -38.45 -35.32
N PHE A 297 23.13 -38.24 -34.37
CA PHE A 297 24.20 -37.26 -34.52
C PHE A 297 25.53 -38.00 -34.72
N VAL A 298 26.27 -37.59 -35.74
CA VAL A 298 27.53 -38.20 -36.20
C VAL A 298 28.70 -37.60 -35.40
N GLY A 299 29.48 -38.45 -34.71
CA GLY A 299 30.75 -38.13 -34.03
C GLY A 299 30.73 -38.40 -32.51
N GLY A 300 31.25 -39.56 -32.06
CA GLY A 300 31.08 -40.16 -30.70
C GLY A 300 31.83 -39.54 -29.51
N PRO A 301 31.78 -40.17 -28.31
CA PRO A 301 32.45 -41.46 -28.05
C PRO A 301 31.54 -42.59 -27.52
N GLY A 302 32.02 -43.84 -27.69
CA GLY A 302 31.34 -45.09 -27.38
C GLY A 302 31.61 -45.67 -25.98
N CYS A 303 30.86 -46.73 -25.66
CA CYS A 303 30.76 -47.37 -24.34
C CYS A 303 31.98 -48.25 -23.98
N ILE A 304 32.36 -48.33 -22.69
CA ILE A 304 33.51 -49.10 -22.17
C ILE A 304 33.04 -50.13 -21.11
N ASP A 305 33.75 -51.26 -21.01
CA ASP A 305 33.47 -52.42 -20.13
C ASP A 305 33.72 -52.16 -18.63
N SER A 306 32.85 -52.75 -17.80
CA SER A 306 32.71 -52.72 -16.35
C SER A 306 33.97 -52.95 -15.52
N GLN A 307 34.99 -53.65 -16.04
CA GLN A 307 36.23 -53.89 -15.30
C GLN A 307 37.12 -52.65 -15.09
N HIS A 308 36.83 -51.53 -15.77
CA HIS A 308 37.57 -50.26 -15.62
C HIS A 308 36.80 -49.16 -14.85
N ALA A 309 35.68 -49.51 -14.21
CA ALA A 309 34.79 -48.56 -13.53
C ALA A 309 35.42 -47.85 -12.30
N GLN A 310 36.55 -48.33 -11.77
CA GLN A 310 37.24 -47.69 -10.65
C GLN A 310 37.89 -46.34 -11.00
N LEU A 311 38.02 -45.98 -12.29
CA LEU A 311 38.59 -44.70 -12.70
C LEU A 311 37.60 -43.52 -12.68
N CYS A 312 36.29 -43.72 -12.47
CA CYS A 312 35.30 -42.62 -12.42
C CYS A 312 35.03 -42.11 -10.97
N ASN A 313 35.77 -42.58 -9.95
CA ASN A 313 35.53 -42.26 -8.52
C ASN A 313 36.57 -41.38 -7.82
N GLU A 314 37.49 -40.73 -8.55
CA GLU A 314 38.38 -39.71 -7.98
C GLU A 314 37.97 -38.29 -8.46
N GLY A 315 36.84 -37.81 -7.93
CA GLY A 315 36.71 -36.41 -7.50
C GLY A 315 36.25 -35.30 -8.47
N THR A 316 35.70 -35.55 -9.67
CA THR A 316 35.33 -34.44 -10.60
C THR A 316 34.10 -34.62 -11.54
N PHE A 317 33.02 -35.35 -11.19
CA PHE A 317 31.82 -35.48 -12.06
C PHE A 317 30.47 -35.63 -11.34
N ASN A 318 29.36 -35.16 -11.93
CA ASN A 318 28.04 -35.03 -11.27
C ASN A 318 26.91 -35.99 -11.74
N THR A 319 27.10 -36.86 -12.75
CA THR A 319 26.06 -37.86 -13.15
C THR A 319 26.63 -39.02 -13.97
N SER A 320 26.14 -40.25 -13.75
CA SER A 320 26.39 -41.45 -14.58
C SER A 320 25.08 -41.99 -15.18
N PHE A 321 25.14 -42.59 -16.39
CA PHE A 321 24.01 -43.27 -17.03
C PHE A 321 24.38 -44.73 -17.39
N ALA A 322 23.41 -45.64 -17.28
CA ALA A 322 23.54 -47.04 -17.65
C ALA A 322 23.26 -47.25 -19.16
N CYS A 323 24.11 -48.04 -19.82
CA CYS A 323 23.92 -48.47 -21.21
C CYS A 323 23.04 -49.73 -21.32
N PRO A 324 22.53 -50.08 -22.52
CA PRO A 324 21.50 -51.11 -22.71
C PRO A 324 21.91 -52.56 -22.38
N ASN A 325 23.19 -52.84 -22.13
CA ASN A 325 23.66 -54.12 -21.60
C ASN A 325 24.36 -53.86 -20.26
N GLU A 326 24.07 -54.70 -19.25
CA GLU A 326 24.40 -54.54 -17.83
C GLU A 326 25.90 -54.52 -17.48
N THR A 327 26.80 -54.46 -18.47
CA THR A 327 28.27 -54.50 -18.29
C THR A 327 29.01 -53.26 -18.79
N GLN A 328 28.34 -52.17 -19.18
CA GLN A 328 29.02 -50.95 -19.70
C GLN A 328 28.50 -49.63 -19.10
N VAL A 329 29.40 -48.66 -18.90
CA VAL A 329 29.12 -47.33 -18.31
C VAL A 329 29.66 -46.22 -19.23
N CYS A 330 28.91 -45.12 -19.37
CA CYS A 330 29.37 -43.88 -20.05
C CYS A 330 29.82 -42.83 -19.02
N CYS A 331 31.06 -42.35 -19.13
CA CYS A 331 31.56 -41.20 -18.36
C CYS A 331 31.69 -39.97 -19.30
N ILE A 332 31.00 -38.86 -18.97
CA ILE A 332 31.05 -37.60 -19.73
C ILE A 332 32.13 -36.72 -19.10
N ARG A 333 33.25 -36.46 -19.80
CA ARG A 333 34.22 -35.42 -19.40
C ARG A 333 33.58 -34.02 -19.57
N PRO A 334 33.93 -32.99 -18.77
CA PRO A 334 33.59 -31.65 -19.17
C PRO A 334 34.48 -31.39 -20.40
N VAL A 335 33.99 -30.64 -21.35
CA VAL A 335 34.89 -30.13 -22.38
C VAL A 335 35.82 -29.15 -21.65
N ALA A 336 36.98 -29.64 -21.21
CA ALA A 336 38.12 -28.80 -20.97
C ALA A 336 38.48 -28.22 -22.32
N VAL A 337 38.25 -26.92 -22.48
CA VAL A 337 38.92 -26.18 -23.54
C VAL A 337 40.40 -26.27 -23.20
N ASP A 338 41.17 -27.00 -24.00
CA ASP A 338 42.63 -27.01 -23.88
C ASP A 338 43.13 -25.56 -23.82
N PRO A 339 44.04 -25.21 -22.90
CA PRO A 339 44.65 -23.90 -22.92
C PRO A 339 45.40 -23.74 -24.26
N PRO A 340 45.35 -22.57 -24.92
CA PRO A 340 46.20 -22.33 -26.08
C PRO A 340 47.65 -22.56 -25.64
N ARG A 341 48.35 -23.47 -26.32
CA ARG A 341 49.79 -23.65 -26.15
C ARG A 341 50.47 -22.30 -26.30
N HIS A 342 51.24 -21.96 -25.27
CA HIS A 342 52.21 -20.86 -25.19
C HIS A 342 52.21 -19.87 -26.36
N GLY A 343 51.54 -18.75 -26.13
CA GLY A 343 51.73 -17.51 -26.89
C GLY A 343 50.90 -16.41 -26.27
N ASN A 344 51.50 -15.61 -25.37
CA ASN A 344 51.02 -14.34 -24.83
C ASN A 344 49.50 -14.08 -24.95
N ALA A 345 48.67 -14.93 -24.34
CA ALA A 345 47.22 -14.78 -24.39
C ALA A 345 46.80 -13.72 -23.37
N GLU A 346 46.16 -12.66 -23.87
CA GLU A 346 45.41 -11.74 -23.03
C GLU A 346 44.42 -12.55 -22.19
N VAL A 347 44.46 -12.37 -20.87
CA VAL A 347 43.54 -13.03 -19.93
C VAL A 347 42.12 -12.60 -20.31
N THR A 348 41.36 -13.50 -20.95
CA THR A 348 39.93 -13.32 -21.27
C THR A 348 39.11 -13.57 -20.02
N GLY A 349 38.19 -12.66 -19.71
CA GLY A 349 37.54 -12.66 -18.42
C GLY A 349 36.65 -11.45 -18.18
N CYS A 350 35.77 -11.57 -17.19
CA CYS A 350 34.85 -10.50 -16.85
C CYS A 350 35.59 -9.29 -16.28
N GLY A 351 35.10 -8.11 -16.65
CA GLY A 351 35.56 -6.84 -16.10
C GLY A 351 35.45 -6.78 -14.56
N PRO A 352 36.08 -5.76 -13.93
CA PRO A 352 35.98 -5.59 -12.49
C PRO A 352 34.51 -5.58 -12.10
N LEU A 353 34.21 -6.20 -10.96
CA LEU A 353 32.88 -6.06 -10.36
C LEU A 353 32.51 -4.58 -10.32
N PRO A 354 31.26 -4.20 -10.66
CA PRO A 354 30.83 -2.83 -10.50
C PRO A 354 31.17 -2.40 -9.08
N GLY A 355 32.16 -1.50 -9.00
CA GLY A 355 32.61 -0.94 -7.75
C GLY A 355 31.44 -0.17 -7.17
N ILE A 356 30.89 -0.68 -6.07
CA ILE A 356 30.29 0.12 -5.02
C ILE A 356 29.33 1.19 -5.57
N ILE A 357 28.27 0.76 -6.27
CA ILE A 357 27.13 1.65 -6.47
C ILE A 357 26.39 1.71 -5.13
N ASN A 358 26.65 2.77 -4.35
CA ASN A 358 26.08 3.14 -3.05
C ASN A 358 26.70 2.62 -1.75
N GLY A 359 27.92 2.05 -1.76
CA GLY A 359 28.73 2.01 -0.53
C GLY A 359 28.43 0.93 0.52
N ARG A 360 27.56 -0.07 0.26
CA ARG A 360 26.98 -0.90 1.35
C ARG A 360 26.84 -2.40 1.10
N PHE A 361 27.69 -2.96 0.23
CA PHE A 361 27.82 -4.40 0.10
C PHE A 361 29.18 -4.86 0.62
N HIS A 362 29.22 -6.10 1.11
CA HIS A 362 30.44 -6.84 1.35
C HIS A 362 30.45 -8.09 0.49
N ILE A 363 31.58 -8.36 -0.16
CA ILE A 363 31.79 -9.63 -0.86
C ILE A 363 32.11 -10.68 0.20
N LEU A 364 31.21 -11.65 0.37
CA LEU A 364 31.37 -12.71 1.35
C LEU A 364 32.50 -13.66 0.95
N SER A 365 32.58 -13.97 -0.34
CA SER A 365 33.59 -14.88 -0.92
C SER A 365 33.66 -14.72 -2.44
N CYS A 366 34.84 -14.94 -3.02
CA CYS A 366 35.02 -15.06 -4.46
C CYS A 366 35.81 -16.33 -4.81
N TRP A 367 35.49 -16.94 -5.95
CA TRP A 367 36.13 -18.13 -6.50
C TRP A 367 36.75 -17.80 -7.85
N ASN A 368 38.05 -18.07 -8.00
CA ASN A 368 38.80 -17.87 -9.23
C ASN A 368 39.71 -19.08 -9.46
N ASP A 369 39.62 -19.71 -10.62
CA ASP A 369 40.47 -20.85 -11.01
C ASP A 369 40.54 -22.00 -9.97
N GLY A 370 39.40 -22.36 -9.38
CA GLY A 370 39.33 -23.40 -8.35
C GLY A 370 39.82 -22.98 -6.95
N LEU A 371 40.34 -21.76 -6.78
CA LEU A 371 40.77 -21.21 -5.49
C LEU A 371 39.63 -20.41 -4.85
N SER A 372 39.34 -20.72 -3.58
CA SER A 372 38.30 -20.05 -2.79
C SER A 372 38.90 -19.03 -1.83
N TYR A 373 38.61 -17.75 -2.05
CA TYR A 373 39.02 -16.67 -1.16
C TYR A 373 37.85 -16.26 -0.26
N LYS A 374 38.10 -16.25 1.05
CA LYS A 374 37.19 -15.73 2.07
C LYS A 374 37.84 -14.45 2.60
N HIS A 375 37.17 -13.31 2.40
CA HIS A 375 37.51 -11.93 2.85
C HIS A 375 37.86 -10.90 1.76
N GLU A 376 37.49 -9.65 2.08
CA GLU A 376 37.37 -8.48 1.20
C GLU A 376 38.61 -7.97 0.46
N PRO A 377 39.88 -8.05 0.95
CA PRO A 377 40.96 -7.36 0.25
C PRO A 377 41.33 -8.00 -1.09
N GLU A 378 41.15 -9.32 -1.25
CA GLU A 378 41.56 -10.05 -2.46
C GLU A 378 40.49 -10.02 -3.58
N CYS A 379 39.21 -9.85 -3.22
CA CYS A 379 38.12 -9.75 -4.19
C CYS A 379 37.86 -8.29 -4.66
N ILE A 380 38.27 -7.27 -3.90
CA ILE A 380 37.83 -5.87 -4.12
C ILE A 380 38.89 -4.99 -4.82
N GLN A 381 40.15 -5.43 -4.92
CA GLN A 381 41.19 -4.66 -5.61
C GLN A 381 41.66 -5.31 -6.91
N GLY A 382 41.16 -4.81 -8.04
CA GLY A 382 41.80 -4.96 -9.35
C GLY A 382 41.85 -6.38 -9.95
N GLY A 383 41.11 -7.34 -9.42
CA GLY A 383 41.14 -8.72 -9.89
C GLY A 383 40.61 -8.88 -11.32
N LYS A 384 41.42 -9.47 -12.21
CA LYS A 384 40.94 -10.02 -13.48
C LYS A 384 40.19 -11.32 -13.18
N TYR A 385 38.88 -11.34 -13.42
CA TYR A 385 38.04 -12.51 -13.20
C TYR A 385 38.03 -13.37 -14.44
N ILE A 386 38.53 -14.60 -14.39
CA ILE A 386 38.45 -15.49 -15.56
C ILE A 386 37.03 -16.05 -15.73
N ILE A 387 36.72 -16.52 -16.94
CA ILE A 387 35.49 -17.24 -17.25
C ILE A 387 35.28 -18.38 -16.22
N GLY A 388 34.09 -18.45 -15.62
CA GLY A 388 33.73 -19.41 -14.56
C GLY A 388 33.90 -18.90 -13.14
N SER A 389 34.53 -17.73 -12.92
CA SER A 389 34.67 -17.11 -11.60
C SER A 389 33.30 -16.86 -10.94
N LYS A 390 33.21 -17.01 -9.60
CA LYS A 390 31.96 -16.75 -8.84
C LYS A 390 32.16 -15.75 -7.72
N VAL A 391 31.17 -14.89 -7.48
CA VAL A 391 31.21 -13.87 -6.42
C VAL A 391 29.92 -13.91 -5.62
N ASN A 392 30.03 -13.93 -4.29
CA ASN A 392 28.91 -13.97 -3.35
C ASN A 392 28.73 -12.62 -2.64
N TYR A 393 27.57 -12.00 -2.82
CA TYR A 393 27.23 -10.69 -2.28
C TYR A 393 26.44 -10.80 -0.97
N THR A 394 26.75 -9.91 -0.04
CA THR A 394 25.96 -9.70 1.17
C THR A 394 25.83 -8.21 1.46
N CYS A 395 24.74 -7.80 2.08
CA CYS A 395 24.54 -6.41 2.47
C CYS A 395 24.94 -6.16 3.91
N GLU A 396 25.32 -4.92 4.20
CA GLU A 396 25.47 -4.42 5.56
C GLU A 396 24.21 -4.65 6.41
N LYS A 397 24.40 -4.64 7.74
CA LYS A 397 23.28 -4.67 8.69
C LYS A 397 22.29 -3.53 8.38
N TYR A 398 21.00 -3.81 8.50
CA TYR A 398 19.87 -2.90 8.17
C TYR A 398 19.56 -2.76 6.67
N TYR A 399 20.24 -3.51 5.82
CA TYR A 399 19.94 -3.60 4.39
C TYR A 399 19.52 -5.03 4.02
N THR A 400 18.77 -5.16 2.93
CA THR A 400 18.40 -6.42 2.32
C THR A 400 18.90 -6.46 0.90
N LEU A 401 19.39 -7.62 0.48
CA LEU A 401 19.89 -7.82 -0.88
C LEU A 401 18.71 -7.99 -1.83
N ARG A 402 18.69 -7.19 -2.91
CA ARG A 402 17.79 -7.32 -4.05
C ARG A 402 18.61 -7.70 -5.28
N GLY A 403 18.21 -8.76 -5.97
CA GLY A 403 18.98 -9.31 -7.09
C GLY A 403 19.78 -10.56 -6.71
N PRO A 404 20.67 -11.04 -7.60
CA PRO A 404 21.35 -12.32 -7.41
C PRO A 404 22.38 -12.25 -6.28
N ARG A 405 22.29 -13.20 -5.34
CA ARG A 405 23.29 -13.36 -4.27
C ARG A 405 24.64 -13.83 -4.80
N VAL A 406 24.64 -14.62 -5.87
CA VAL A 406 25.86 -15.11 -6.51
C VAL A 406 25.85 -14.72 -7.97
N ARG A 407 26.97 -14.16 -8.45
CA ARG A 407 27.20 -13.91 -9.87
C ARG A 407 28.35 -14.76 -10.38
N THR A 408 28.21 -15.24 -11.60
CA THR A 408 29.22 -16.06 -12.28
C THR A 408 29.69 -15.34 -13.54
N CYS A 409 30.99 -15.40 -13.83
CA CYS A 409 31.56 -14.89 -15.06
C CYS A 409 31.31 -15.88 -16.21
N GLU A 410 30.59 -15.47 -17.25
CA GLU A 410 30.22 -16.32 -18.37
C GLU A 410 31.23 -16.24 -19.53
N ALA A 411 31.10 -17.15 -20.49
CA ALA A 411 32.00 -17.25 -21.65
C ALA A 411 31.92 -16.04 -22.60
N ASN A 412 30.88 -15.22 -22.49
CA ASN A 412 30.75 -13.94 -23.19
C ASN A 412 31.43 -12.77 -22.45
N GLU A 413 32.20 -13.05 -21.39
CA GLU A 413 32.90 -12.06 -20.56
C GLU A 413 31.96 -11.12 -19.77
N GLU A 414 30.71 -11.52 -19.60
CA GLU A 414 29.72 -10.81 -18.78
C GLU A 414 29.37 -11.58 -17.50
N TRP A 415 28.93 -10.85 -16.48
CA TRP A 415 28.44 -11.44 -15.24
C TRP A 415 26.97 -11.84 -15.35
N THR A 416 26.61 -13.03 -14.84
CA THR A 416 25.22 -13.50 -14.81
C THR A 416 24.28 -12.53 -14.09
N GLY A 417 23.13 -12.23 -14.70
CA GLY A 417 22.03 -11.47 -14.09
C GLY A 417 22.33 -9.98 -13.87
N PRO A 418 21.38 -9.21 -13.32
CA PRO A 418 21.58 -7.79 -13.02
C PRO A 418 22.51 -7.59 -11.81
N ASP A 419 23.08 -6.39 -11.69
CA ASP A 419 23.84 -5.99 -10.50
C ASP A 419 22.95 -6.03 -9.24
N PRO A 420 23.39 -6.71 -8.16
CA PRO A 420 22.62 -6.74 -6.92
C PRO A 420 22.65 -5.37 -6.22
N LEU A 421 21.53 -5.03 -5.59
CA LEU A 421 21.32 -3.76 -4.88
C LEU A 421 21.04 -4.03 -3.40
N CYS A 422 21.67 -3.27 -2.51
CA CYS A 422 21.35 -3.29 -1.09
C CYS A 422 20.30 -2.23 -0.77
N GLU A 423 19.06 -2.65 -0.51
CA GLU A 423 17.95 -1.77 -0.17
C GLU A 423 17.81 -1.64 1.35
N PRO A 424 17.62 -0.41 1.88
CA PRO A 424 17.32 -0.19 3.29
C PRO A 424 16.11 -0.98 3.77
N VAL A 425 16.20 -1.62 4.93
CA VAL A 425 15.06 -2.26 5.56
C VAL A 425 14.33 -1.27 6.46
N CYS A 426 13.01 -1.17 6.29
CA CYS A 426 12.15 -0.35 7.13
C CYS A 426 11.50 -1.16 8.28
N GLY A 427 11.03 -0.44 9.31
CA GLY A 427 10.07 -0.92 10.30
C GLY A 427 10.56 -2.00 11.26
N ARG A 428 11.84 -2.39 11.29
CA ARG A 428 12.28 -3.46 12.21
C ARG A 428 12.23 -3.05 13.67
N GLY A 429 12.78 -1.88 14.01
CA GLY A 429 13.00 -1.50 15.40
C GLY A 429 14.00 -2.45 16.09
N ASN A 430 14.43 -2.10 17.31
CA ASN A 430 15.14 -3.06 18.15
C ASN A 430 14.10 -3.99 18.80
N LEU A 431 13.96 -5.21 18.27
CA LEU A 431 13.23 -6.32 18.90
C LEU A 431 13.98 -6.85 20.14
N VAL A 432 14.46 -5.98 21.03
CA VAL A 432 14.91 -6.43 22.35
C VAL A 432 13.65 -6.73 23.14
N PRO A 433 13.37 -8.00 23.47
CA PRO A 433 12.25 -8.31 24.34
C PRO A 433 12.65 -7.87 25.74
N SER A 434 12.25 -6.68 26.17
CA SER A 434 12.25 -6.39 27.61
C SER A 434 11.11 -7.20 28.24
N PRO A 435 11.41 -8.10 29.20
CA PRO A 435 10.38 -8.79 29.95
C PRO A 435 9.72 -7.83 30.99
N GLN A 436 8.39 -7.92 31.11
CA GLN A 436 7.50 -7.41 32.19
C GLN A 436 7.23 -5.87 32.19
N ILE A 437 6.08 -5.37 31.63
CA ILE A 437 4.74 -5.08 32.22
C ILE A 437 4.81 -4.14 33.46
N LEU A 438 4.34 -2.86 33.44
CA LEU A 438 2.97 -2.37 33.72
C LEU A 438 2.82 -0.87 33.37
N ILE A 439 1.59 -0.47 33.02
CA ILE A 439 1.15 0.77 32.35
C ILE A 439 1.02 1.97 33.31
N ARG A 440 1.50 3.19 32.94
CA ARG A 440 0.87 4.52 33.22
C ARG A 440 1.55 5.74 32.51
N GLY A 441 0.78 6.80 32.25
CA GLY A 441 1.20 8.21 32.05
C GLY A 441 2.01 8.67 30.84
N GLY A 442 2.51 7.79 29.98
CA GLY A 442 3.62 8.11 29.07
C GLY A 442 4.93 7.84 29.81
N LYS A 443 5.86 7.11 29.19
CA LYS A 443 7.09 6.68 29.85
C LYS A 443 8.29 7.18 29.10
N GLU A 444 9.41 7.35 29.79
CA GLU A 444 10.70 7.51 29.13
C GLU A 444 10.91 6.36 28.13
N ALA A 445 11.14 6.73 26.88
CA ALA A 445 11.40 5.78 25.82
C ALA A 445 12.80 5.19 26.04
N SER A 446 12.98 3.89 25.86
CA SER A 446 14.34 3.35 25.91
C SER A 446 15.15 3.88 24.72
N PRO A 447 16.44 4.24 24.88
CA PRO A 447 17.26 4.72 23.77
C PRO A 447 17.22 3.76 22.56
N GLY A 448 16.82 4.28 21.39
CA GLY A 448 16.69 3.48 20.17
C GLY A 448 15.42 2.62 20.07
N SER A 449 14.43 2.78 20.96
CA SER A 449 13.11 2.13 20.87
C SER A 449 12.25 2.66 19.71
N SER A 450 12.48 3.90 19.29
CA SER A 450 11.84 4.55 18.13
C SER A 450 12.92 5.09 17.18
N PRO A 451 13.64 4.20 16.46
CA PRO A 451 14.83 4.57 15.70
C PRO A 451 14.56 5.40 14.43
N TRP A 452 13.29 5.56 14.06
CA TRP A 452 12.82 6.43 12.96
C TRP A 452 12.46 7.84 13.42
N GLN A 453 12.46 8.11 14.73
CA GLN A 453 12.13 9.42 15.27
C GLN A 453 13.20 10.45 14.86
N VAL A 454 12.74 11.58 14.33
CA VAL A 454 13.57 12.71 13.97
C VAL A 454 13.21 13.89 14.87
N ALA A 455 14.22 14.57 15.41
CA ALA A 455 14.04 15.86 16.07
C ALA A 455 14.32 16.99 15.06
N ILE A 456 13.32 17.83 14.83
CA ILE A 456 13.44 19.04 14.01
C ILE A 456 13.85 20.18 14.95
N TYR A 457 15.11 20.57 14.85
CA TYR A 457 15.72 21.61 15.68
C TYR A 457 15.76 22.94 14.94
N ASP A 458 15.26 23.97 15.61
CA ASP A 458 15.26 25.34 15.12
C ASP A 458 16.52 26.08 15.60
N VAL A 459 17.29 26.61 14.65
CA VAL A 459 18.56 27.30 14.93
C VAL A 459 18.33 28.61 15.70
N GLN A 460 17.25 29.32 15.41
CA GLN A 460 16.94 30.61 16.02
C GLN A 460 16.42 30.43 17.44
N MET A 461 15.48 29.50 17.65
CA MET A 461 14.92 29.18 18.97
C MET A 461 15.89 28.37 19.84
N LYS A 462 16.93 27.78 19.24
CA LYS A 462 17.89 26.88 19.87
C LYS A 462 17.21 25.71 20.60
N ASP A 463 16.16 25.17 20.00
CA ASP A 463 15.36 24.13 20.61
C ASP A 463 14.71 23.20 19.58
N ILE A 464 14.22 22.04 20.03
CA ILE A 464 13.46 21.11 19.20
C ILE A 464 12.01 21.59 19.11
N ILE A 465 11.57 21.98 17.92
CA ILE A 465 10.22 22.55 17.74
C ILE A 465 9.19 21.50 17.31
N CYS A 466 9.62 20.45 16.61
CA CYS A 466 8.77 19.41 16.07
C CYS A 466 9.50 18.06 15.99
N GLY A 467 8.72 17.01 15.79
CA GLY A 467 9.20 15.70 15.40
C GLY A 467 9.05 15.42 13.90
N GLY A 468 9.54 14.26 13.49
CA GLY A 468 9.42 13.75 12.14
C GLY A 468 9.69 12.25 12.06
N ALA A 469 9.42 11.67 10.90
CA ALA A 469 9.60 10.25 10.62
C ALA A 469 10.60 10.04 9.49
N LEU A 470 11.65 9.27 9.72
CA LEU A 470 12.63 8.90 8.69
C LEU A 470 12.04 7.82 7.75
N ILE A 471 11.55 8.23 6.58
CA ILE A 471 10.87 7.37 5.59
C ILE A 471 11.77 6.93 4.43
N GLY A 472 12.94 7.54 4.31
CA GLY A 472 13.99 7.17 3.35
C GLY A 472 15.35 7.63 3.85
N ARG A 473 16.45 7.19 3.23
CA ARG A 473 17.79 7.56 3.71
C ARG A 473 18.09 9.07 3.65
N GLN A 474 17.33 9.82 2.85
CA GLN A 474 17.45 11.27 2.74
C GLN A 474 16.11 11.98 2.92
N TRP A 475 15.09 11.29 3.44
CA TRP A 475 13.72 11.78 3.41
C TRP A 475 13.08 11.67 4.78
N VAL A 476 12.63 12.81 5.29
CA VAL A 476 11.90 12.94 6.55
C VAL A 476 10.49 13.45 6.26
N LEU A 477 9.50 12.76 6.81
CA LEU A 477 8.09 13.15 6.80
C LEU A 477 7.77 13.93 8.08
N THR A 478 7.07 15.05 7.97
CA THR A 478 6.65 15.88 9.11
C THR A 478 5.37 16.67 8.78
N ALA A 479 4.88 17.47 9.71
CA ALA A 479 3.73 18.35 9.51
C ALA A 479 4.14 19.64 8.78
N ALA A 480 3.24 20.19 7.97
CA ALA A 480 3.52 21.42 7.21
C ALA A 480 3.68 22.64 8.12
N HIS A 481 2.88 22.75 9.17
CA HIS A 481 2.96 23.87 10.12
C HIS A 481 4.30 23.94 10.87
N CYS A 482 5.09 22.85 10.90
CA CYS A 482 6.42 22.83 11.50
C CYS A 482 7.48 23.59 10.67
N VAL A 483 7.22 23.80 9.37
CA VAL A 483 8.22 24.30 8.40
C VAL A 483 7.78 25.57 7.68
N VAL A 484 6.73 26.24 8.17
CA VAL A 484 6.19 27.47 7.58
C VAL A 484 6.03 28.58 8.62
N TYR A 485 6.06 29.84 8.17
CA TYR A 485 5.52 30.97 8.91
C TYR A 485 4.11 31.27 8.40
N HIS A 486 3.17 31.48 9.33
CA HIS A 486 1.82 31.92 9.00
C HIS A 486 1.76 33.43 8.88
N ASN A 487 1.25 33.90 7.73
CA ASN A 487 1.05 35.32 7.48
C ASN A 487 -0.36 35.75 7.95
N HIS A 488 -0.54 37.05 8.20
CA HIS A 488 -1.83 37.59 8.68
C HIS A 488 -2.99 37.47 7.67
N ASP A 489 -2.70 37.23 6.40
CA ASP A 489 -3.66 37.10 5.30
C ASP A 489 -4.07 35.64 5.01
N ASN A 490 -3.83 34.73 5.96
CA ASN A 490 -4.11 33.30 5.82
C ASN A 490 -3.28 32.62 4.70
N THR A 491 -2.17 33.22 4.28
CA THR A 491 -1.12 32.58 3.46
C THR A 491 0.01 32.08 4.35
N PHE A 492 0.97 31.36 3.76
CA PHE A 492 2.15 30.89 4.46
C PHE A 492 3.42 31.13 3.65
N THR A 493 4.54 31.25 4.35
CA THR A 493 5.87 31.33 3.76
C THR A 493 6.67 30.11 4.23
N VAL A 494 7.24 29.34 3.30
CA VAL A 494 8.13 28.22 3.66
C VAL A 494 9.39 28.79 4.30
N ARG A 495 9.79 28.20 5.42
CA ARG A 495 10.99 28.60 6.15
C ARG A 495 12.27 28.20 5.39
N ASP A 496 13.34 28.94 5.61
CA ASP A 496 14.63 28.67 4.96
C ASP A 496 15.23 27.36 5.48
N VAL A 497 15.94 26.62 4.61
CA VAL A 497 16.50 25.31 4.99
C VAL A 497 17.60 25.44 6.05
N GLU A 498 18.26 26.61 6.11
CA GLU A 498 19.29 26.98 7.09
C GLU A 498 18.73 27.19 8.50
N ASP A 499 17.42 27.40 8.66
CA ASP A 499 16.77 27.51 9.96
C ASP A 499 16.74 26.16 10.71
N PHE A 500 17.05 25.05 10.04
CA PHE A 500 16.84 23.70 10.57
C PHE A 500 18.10 22.84 10.62
N PHE A 501 18.22 22.10 11.73
CA PHE A 501 19.00 20.86 11.79
C PHE A 501 18.09 19.68 12.13
N LEU A 502 18.30 18.54 11.47
CA LEU A 502 17.59 17.31 11.80
C LEU A 502 18.51 16.38 12.61
N TYR A 503 18.07 15.98 13.80
CA TYR A 503 18.80 15.06 14.66
C TYR A 503 18.11 13.68 14.69
N LEU A 504 18.89 12.62 14.49
CA LEU A 504 18.42 11.23 14.53
C LEU A 504 19.21 10.43 15.57
N GLY A 505 18.57 9.41 16.14
CA GLY A 505 19.18 8.57 17.19
C GLY A 505 19.37 9.29 18.53
N LYS A 506 18.79 10.49 18.67
CA LYS A 506 18.79 11.33 19.86
C LYS A 506 17.84 10.76 20.92
N HIS A 507 18.24 10.88 22.19
CA HIS A 507 17.43 10.51 23.36
C HIS A 507 17.13 11.73 24.22
N TYR A 508 18.16 12.52 24.53
CA TYR A 508 18.02 13.75 25.30
C TYR A 508 17.69 14.93 24.41
N ARG A 509 16.79 15.82 24.83
CA ARG A 509 16.44 17.07 24.16
C ARG A 509 17.64 18.01 24.10
N ASN A 510 18.35 18.15 25.21
CA ASN A 510 19.55 18.98 25.31
C ASN A 510 20.67 18.48 24.37
N VAL A 511 21.11 19.33 23.44
CA VAL A 511 22.20 19.06 22.48
C VAL A 511 23.54 18.78 23.17
N SER A 512 23.81 19.38 24.33
CA SER A 512 25.04 19.12 25.09
C SER A 512 25.15 17.69 25.63
N ARG A 513 24.06 16.92 25.60
CA ARG A 513 24.01 15.52 26.02
C ARG A 513 24.05 14.54 24.85
N ASP A 514 24.29 15.03 23.63
CA ASP A 514 24.39 14.17 22.45
C ASP A 514 25.59 13.22 22.57
N ASP A 515 25.31 11.93 22.38
CA ASP A 515 26.34 10.90 22.34
C ASP A 515 26.76 10.56 20.91
N LYS A 516 27.76 9.69 20.76
CA LYS A 516 28.33 9.29 19.46
C LYS A 516 27.36 8.63 18.48
N PHE A 517 26.15 8.27 18.90
CA PHE A 517 25.15 7.62 18.04
C PHE A 517 24.16 8.62 17.45
N VAL A 518 24.17 9.87 17.92
CA VAL A 518 23.36 10.96 17.37
C VAL A 518 23.94 11.41 16.03
N GLN A 519 23.08 11.51 15.03
CA GLN A 519 23.42 12.04 13.71
C GLN A 519 22.73 13.39 13.53
N LYS A 520 23.52 14.44 13.30
CA LYS A 520 23.06 15.80 13.01
C LYS A 520 23.22 16.10 11.53
N LEU A 521 22.13 16.47 10.86
CA LEU A 521 22.09 16.61 9.40
C LEU A 521 21.48 17.95 8.99
N LYS A 522 21.98 18.47 7.86
CA LYS A 522 21.44 19.67 7.20
C LYS A 522 20.29 19.30 6.26
N VAL A 523 19.38 20.25 6.08
CA VAL A 523 18.26 20.16 5.13
C VAL A 523 18.68 20.82 3.82
N THR A 524 18.32 20.21 2.69
CA THR A 524 18.53 20.80 1.34
C THR A 524 17.25 21.23 0.68
N ARG A 525 16.11 20.68 1.10
CA ARG A 525 14.82 21.04 0.52
C ARG A 525 13.69 20.81 1.50
N ILE A 526 12.74 21.73 1.49
CA ILE A 526 11.45 21.60 2.18
C ILE A 526 10.37 21.60 1.09
N ILE A 527 9.44 20.66 1.19
CA ILE A 527 8.32 20.51 0.25
C ILE A 527 7.04 20.45 1.09
N VAL A 528 6.22 21.48 1.00
CA VAL A 528 4.92 21.56 1.66
C VAL A 528 3.84 21.12 0.67
N HIS A 529 2.82 20.42 1.16
CA HIS A 529 1.69 20.00 0.33
C HIS A 529 0.95 21.22 -0.26
N GLU A 530 0.53 21.13 -1.52
CA GLU A 530 -0.01 22.25 -2.30
C GLU A 530 -1.33 22.79 -1.75
N GLU A 531 -2.10 21.94 -1.06
CA GLU A 531 -3.39 22.31 -0.47
C GLU A 531 -3.27 22.91 0.94
N TYR A 532 -2.06 22.94 1.54
CA TYR A 532 -1.84 23.70 2.78
C TYR A 532 -2.08 25.20 2.51
N PRO A 533 -2.70 26.01 3.40
CA PRO A 533 -2.89 25.84 4.84
C PRO A 533 -4.17 25.10 5.25
N ASP A 534 -4.81 24.34 4.36
CA ASP A 534 -5.87 23.43 4.79
C ASP A 534 -5.29 22.42 5.79
N LEU A 535 -5.87 22.40 7.00
CA LEU A 535 -5.42 21.53 8.10
C LEU A 535 -5.63 20.05 7.80
N GLU A 536 -6.47 19.69 6.82
CA GLU A 536 -6.52 18.30 6.34
C GLU A 536 -5.33 17.89 5.47
N SER A 537 -4.49 18.85 5.07
CA SER A 537 -3.28 18.70 4.24
C SER A 537 -2.03 19.24 4.96
N ASP A 538 -1.99 19.16 6.29
CA ASP A 538 -0.87 19.55 7.15
C ASP A 538 0.30 18.55 7.12
N ILE A 539 0.93 18.42 5.94
CA ILE A 539 2.01 17.45 5.66
C ILE A 539 3.12 18.07 4.82
N ALA A 540 4.37 17.72 5.16
CA ALA A 540 5.56 18.19 4.46
C ALA A 540 6.67 17.12 4.42
N LEU A 541 7.55 17.25 3.43
CA LEU A 541 8.77 16.47 3.29
C LEU A 541 10.00 17.38 3.45
N MET A 542 11.01 16.87 4.16
CA MET A 542 12.33 17.48 4.26
C MET A 542 13.37 16.54 3.63
N LYS A 543 14.11 17.04 2.63
CA LYS A 543 15.25 16.32 2.03
C LYS A 543 16.52 16.64 2.81
N LEU A 544 17.24 15.60 3.18
CA LEU A 544 18.54 15.69 3.85
C LEU A 544 19.66 15.92 2.83
N HIS A 545 20.64 16.74 3.20
CA HIS A 545 21.83 17.00 2.39
C HIS A 545 22.60 15.72 2.06
N GLU A 546 22.74 14.85 3.05
CA GLU A 546 23.46 13.59 2.93
C GLU A 546 22.59 12.42 3.42
N SER A 547 22.91 11.23 2.95
CA SER A 547 22.20 10.02 3.37
C SER A 547 22.56 9.64 4.81
N VAL A 548 21.54 9.38 5.63
CA VAL A 548 21.72 8.86 6.99
C VAL A 548 22.52 7.56 6.99
N ASN A 549 23.26 7.35 8.08
CA ASN A 549 23.84 6.06 8.37
C ASN A 549 22.87 5.21 9.21
N LEU A 550 22.43 4.07 8.69
CA LEU A 550 21.51 3.20 9.44
C LEU A 550 22.26 2.48 10.56
N THR A 551 21.72 2.58 11.78
CA THR A 551 22.31 2.00 13.00
C THR A 551 21.22 1.39 13.87
N ALA A 552 21.58 0.86 15.04
CA ALA A 552 20.59 0.38 16.01
C ALA A 552 19.64 1.49 16.49
N ARG A 553 20.04 2.77 16.42
CA ARG A 553 19.21 3.92 16.83
C ARG A 553 18.68 4.77 15.68
N VAL A 554 19.07 4.45 14.44
CA VAL A 554 18.66 5.18 13.23
C VAL A 554 18.22 4.16 12.19
N GLN A 555 16.92 4.02 11.99
CA GLN A 555 16.31 3.07 11.05
C GLN A 555 15.12 3.72 10.35
N LEU A 556 14.77 3.23 9.17
CA LEU A 556 13.60 3.73 8.44
C LEU A 556 12.31 3.20 9.07
N ILE A 557 11.23 3.98 9.03
CA ILE A 557 9.86 3.48 9.24
C ILE A 557 9.24 3.06 7.91
N CYS A 558 8.38 2.04 7.90
CA CYS A 558 7.68 1.65 6.68
C CYS A 558 6.51 2.60 6.42
N LEU A 559 6.33 2.99 5.16
CA LEU A 559 5.10 3.64 4.70
C LEU A 559 3.95 2.61 4.65
N PRO A 560 2.69 3.05 4.82
CA PRO A 560 1.53 2.17 4.75
C PRO A 560 1.31 1.66 3.32
N PHE A 561 0.66 0.51 3.17
CA PHE A 561 0.22 0.02 1.88
C PHE A 561 -1.03 0.78 1.43
N ASN A 562 -1.17 1.02 0.12
CA ASN A 562 -2.31 1.73 -0.42
C ASN A 562 -3.57 0.83 -0.48
N ASP A 563 -4.18 0.56 0.67
CA ASP A 563 -5.52 -0.01 0.75
C ASP A 563 -6.56 1.10 0.61
N ASP A 564 -6.73 1.61 -0.61
CA ASP A 564 -7.91 2.40 -0.98
C ASP A 564 -9.22 1.58 -0.90
N LEU A 565 -9.10 0.28 -0.61
CA LEU A 565 -10.19 -0.65 -0.25
C LEU A 565 -10.93 -0.29 1.06
N SER A 566 -10.48 0.71 1.81
CA SER A 566 -11.06 1.07 3.12
C SER A 566 -11.66 2.47 3.23
N ASP A 567 -11.89 3.18 2.11
CA ASP A 567 -12.49 4.52 2.21
C ASP A 567 -13.97 4.48 2.65
N ASP A 568 -14.69 3.38 2.43
CA ASP A 568 -16.10 3.24 2.84
C ASP A 568 -16.32 2.45 4.15
N PHE A 569 -15.25 2.01 4.83
CA PHE A 569 -15.36 1.17 6.04
C PHE A 569 -14.95 1.88 7.35
N LEU A 570 -14.77 3.20 7.32
CA LEU A 570 -14.55 4.03 8.53
C LEU A 570 -15.80 4.79 9.00
N ASP A 571 -16.94 4.54 8.36
CA ASP A 571 -18.26 4.93 8.85
C ASP A 571 -18.94 3.68 9.42
N ASP A 572 -19.31 3.72 10.69
CA ASP A 572 -20.00 2.67 11.45
C ASP A 572 -19.25 1.34 11.74
N SER A 573 -18.57 1.31 12.88
CA SER A 573 -18.66 0.23 13.89
C SER A 573 -18.24 -1.22 13.56
N GLN A 574 -17.73 -1.57 12.37
CA GLN A 574 -17.46 -2.98 12.04
C GLN A 574 -16.08 -3.35 11.47
N TYR A 575 -15.12 -2.43 11.37
CA TYR A 575 -13.72 -2.79 11.12
C TYR A 575 -12.81 -2.19 12.20
N GLU A 576 -12.51 -3.01 13.21
CA GLU A 576 -11.33 -2.81 14.05
C GLU A 576 -10.11 -2.82 13.15
N PHE A 577 -9.51 -1.64 12.95
CA PHE A 577 -8.17 -1.51 12.41
C PHE A 577 -7.21 -2.33 13.29
N CYS A 578 -6.93 -3.57 12.86
CA CYS A 578 -6.19 -4.58 13.62
C CYS A 578 -6.56 -4.65 15.11
N GLY A 579 -7.77 -5.07 15.49
CA GLY A 579 -8.11 -5.35 16.91
C GLY A 579 -7.77 -4.21 17.91
N PRO A 580 -7.61 -4.52 19.20
CA PRO A 580 -7.30 -3.53 20.25
C PRO A 580 -5.82 -3.09 20.25
N HIS A 581 -5.23 -2.77 19.10
CA HIS A 581 -3.83 -2.33 19.03
C HIS A 581 -3.70 -0.81 19.15
N LYS A 582 -3.11 -0.36 20.25
CA LYS A 582 -2.76 1.05 20.47
C LYS A 582 -1.53 1.43 19.64
N GLY A 583 -1.63 2.51 18.87
CA GLY A 583 -0.52 3.09 18.11
C GLY A 583 0.50 3.72 19.04
N LYS A 584 1.79 3.60 18.71
CA LYS A 584 2.90 4.18 19.48
C LYS A 584 3.28 5.55 18.91
N VAL A 585 3.34 6.56 19.76
CA VAL A 585 3.90 7.88 19.44
C VAL A 585 5.09 8.13 20.37
N ALA A 586 6.15 8.74 19.83
CA ALA A 586 7.27 9.19 20.64
C ALA A 586 7.60 10.65 20.32
N GLY A 587 8.01 11.41 21.33
CA GLY A 587 8.27 12.85 21.18
C GLY A 587 8.96 13.48 22.38
N TRP A 588 9.39 14.73 22.20
CA TRP A 588 9.95 15.61 23.24
C TRP A 588 9.00 16.78 23.54
N GLY A 589 7.72 16.61 23.25
CA GLY A 589 6.70 17.61 23.50
C GLY A 589 6.54 17.93 24.98
N ARG A 590 5.62 18.86 25.25
CA ARG A 590 5.30 19.30 26.61
C ARG A 590 4.55 18.21 27.37
N ASP A 591 4.94 18.02 28.62
CA ASP A 591 4.21 17.19 29.57
C ASP A 591 3.00 17.93 30.16
N ALA A 592 2.31 17.28 31.09
CA ALA A 592 1.19 17.86 31.83
C ALA A 592 1.57 19.05 32.72
N SER A 593 2.85 19.26 33.02
CA SER A 593 3.33 20.48 33.69
C SER A 593 3.62 21.62 32.70
N ASN A 594 3.27 21.41 31.42
CA ASN A 594 3.56 22.30 30.29
C ASN A 594 5.08 22.48 30.04
N GLN A 595 5.91 21.56 30.54
CA GLN A 595 7.36 21.57 30.38
C GLN A 595 7.77 20.58 29.29
N ALA A 596 8.64 21.01 28.38
CA ALA A 596 9.20 20.10 27.38
C ALA A 596 10.02 19.01 28.07
N THR A 597 9.85 17.75 27.66
CA THR A 597 10.57 16.64 28.29
C THR A 597 12.05 16.64 27.89
N ASP A 598 12.96 16.54 28.85
CA ASP A 598 14.41 16.44 28.55
C ASP A 598 14.78 15.09 27.92
N VAL A 599 13.96 14.07 28.10
CA VAL A 599 14.14 12.74 27.49
C VAL A 599 13.03 12.46 26.49
N LEU A 600 13.32 11.63 25.48
CA LEU A 600 12.32 11.13 24.57
C LEU A 600 11.30 10.32 25.37
N THR A 601 10.03 10.65 25.25
CA THR A 601 8.95 9.90 25.88
C THR A 601 8.14 9.16 24.84
N GLU A 602 7.50 8.07 25.24
CA GLU A 602 6.58 7.31 24.40
C GLU A 602 5.22 7.10 25.05
N VAL A 603 4.18 7.13 24.22
CA VAL A 603 2.80 6.91 24.61
C VAL A 603 2.10 5.97 23.62
N ARG A 604 1.12 5.23 24.12
CA ARG A 604 0.28 4.32 23.32
C ARG A 604 -1.15 4.83 23.28
N LEU A 605 -1.62 5.22 22.10
CA LEU A 605 -2.91 5.86 21.87
C LEU A 605 -3.86 4.94 21.12
N THR A 606 -5.15 5.08 21.41
CA THR A 606 -6.20 4.32 20.72
C THR A 606 -6.74 5.17 19.60
N VAL A 607 -6.88 4.62 18.39
CA VAL A 607 -7.56 5.31 17.29
C VAL A 607 -9.04 5.48 17.65
N ILE A 608 -9.54 6.70 17.50
CA ILE A 608 -10.89 7.08 17.85
C ILE A 608 -11.74 7.17 16.58
N PRO A 609 -12.92 6.53 16.55
CA PRO A 609 -13.85 6.66 15.44
C PRO A 609 -14.15 8.12 15.12
N LYS A 610 -14.15 8.46 13.83
CA LYS A 610 -14.30 9.84 13.36
C LYS A 610 -15.53 10.55 13.93
N ARG A 611 -16.67 9.84 13.99
CA ARG A 611 -17.92 10.36 14.59
C ARG A 611 -17.75 10.70 16.07
N GLU A 612 -17.13 9.80 16.84
CA GLU A 612 -16.85 10.03 18.26
C GLU A 612 -15.95 11.26 18.43
N CYS A 613 -14.88 11.36 17.61
CA CYS A 613 -13.98 12.50 17.65
C CYS A 613 -14.67 13.83 17.31
N ARG A 614 -15.42 13.88 16.21
CA ARG A 614 -16.15 15.10 15.78
C ARG A 614 -17.13 15.57 16.83
N ASN A 615 -17.93 14.64 17.38
CA ASN A 615 -18.90 14.96 18.42
C ASN A 615 -18.22 15.49 19.68
N ARG A 616 -17.10 14.85 20.07
CA ARG A 616 -16.38 15.24 21.28
C ARG A 616 -15.74 16.61 21.16
N ILE A 617 -15.10 16.90 20.02
CA ILE A 617 -14.54 18.23 19.75
C ILE A 617 -15.65 19.28 19.75
N HIS A 618 -16.75 19.04 19.04
CA HIS A 618 -17.88 19.97 18.99
C HIS A 618 -18.47 20.27 20.38
N MET A 619 -18.60 19.24 21.24
CA MET A 619 -19.02 19.43 22.63
C MET A 619 -18.02 20.24 23.46
N MET A 620 -16.73 20.18 23.14
CA MET A 620 -15.67 20.83 23.93
C MET A 620 -15.44 22.28 23.50
N THR A 621 -15.42 22.55 22.20
CA THR A 621 -15.04 23.85 21.63
C THR A 621 -16.23 24.67 21.14
N GLU A 622 -17.44 24.09 21.11
CA GLU A 622 -18.64 24.65 20.47
C GLU A 622 -18.48 24.89 18.95
N VAL A 623 -17.39 24.40 18.35
CA VAL A 623 -17.05 24.56 16.93
C VAL A 623 -17.14 23.20 16.24
N LEU A 624 -17.74 23.16 15.05
CA LEU A 624 -17.68 21.97 14.20
C LEU A 624 -16.26 21.83 13.64
N PRO A 625 -15.58 20.70 13.84
CA PRO A 625 -14.18 20.59 13.41
C PRO A 625 -14.10 20.28 11.91
N ASP A 626 -13.67 21.28 11.14
CA ASP A 626 -13.54 21.19 9.68
C ASP A 626 -12.38 20.27 9.24
N SER A 627 -11.32 20.18 10.04
CA SER A 627 -10.12 19.37 9.74
C SER A 627 -10.35 17.85 9.89
N ILE A 628 -11.47 17.41 10.48
CA ILE A 628 -11.75 15.99 10.68
C ILE A 628 -12.39 15.39 9.43
N THR A 629 -11.57 15.05 8.44
CA THR A 629 -11.98 14.65 7.09
C THR A 629 -11.56 13.21 6.79
N ARG A 630 -11.49 12.81 5.51
CA ARG A 630 -10.99 11.47 5.12
C ARG A 630 -9.46 11.41 5.18
N LYS A 631 -8.80 12.57 5.14
CA LYS A 631 -7.34 12.74 5.18
C LYS A 631 -6.77 12.80 6.60
N THR A 632 -7.63 12.79 7.63
CA THR A 632 -7.23 12.85 9.05
C THR A 632 -7.93 11.80 9.91
N PHE A 633 -7.35 11.49 11.07
CA PHE A 633 -7.98 10.66 12.09
C PHE A 633 -7.59 11.12 13.50
N CYS A 634 -8.34 10.67 14.50
CA CYS A 634 -8.08 11.03 15.89
C CYS A 634 -7.50 9.85 16.67
N ALA A 635 -6.64 10.13 17.65
CA ALA A 635 -6.20 9.14 18.62
C ALA A 635 -6.06 9.72 20.03
N GLY A 636 -6.38 8.90 21.04
CA GLY A 636 -6.30 9.29 22.45
C GLY A 636 -6.83 8.21 23.39
N GLU A 637 -7.08 8.60 24.64
CA GLU A 637 -7.66 7.74 25.69
C GLU A 637 -9.18 7.97 25.82
N ARG A 638 -9.98 6.90 25.75
CA ARG A 638 -11.45 6.97 25.85
C ARG A 638 -11.90 7.22 27.29
N LYS A 639 -13.01 7.95 27.46
CA LYS A 639 -13.56 8.32 28.79
C LYS A 639 -14.15 7.14 29.58
N ASN A 640 -14.62 6.07 28.92
CA ASN A 640 -15.45 5.02 29.55
C ASN A 640 -14.68 3.75 29.94
N THR A 641 -13.36 3.66 29.73
CA THR A 641 -12.56 2.49 30.12
C THR A 641 -12.24 2.43 31.62
N SER A 642 -12.79 3.34 32.43
CA SER A 642 -12.77 3.34 33.90
C SER A 642 -14.02 2.68 34.52
N SER A 643 -14.49 1.56 33.95
CA SER A 643 -15.47 0.69 34.63
C SER A 643 -14.85 -0.15 35.75
N PHE A 644 -13.52 -0.12 35.89
CA PHE A 644 -12.85 -0.29 37.17
C PHE A 644 -12.44 1.10 37.64
N GLY A 645 -12.81 1.44 38.87
CA GLY A 645 -12.52 2.74 39.47
C GLY A 645 -11.09 3.19 39.18
N SER A 646 -10.93 4.48 38.97
CA SER A 646 -9.63 5.14 39.02
C SER A 646 -9.06 4.98 40.43
N GLU A 647 -8.40 3.85 40.70
CA GLU A 647 -7.81 3.56 42.01
C GLU A 647 -6.62 4.45 42.35
N ASP A 648 -6.17 5.37 41.47
CA ASP A 648 -4.92 6.11 41.71
C ASP A 648 -4.83 7.52 41.11
N GLY A 649 -5.93 8.20 40.81
CA GLY A 649 -5.88 9.62 40.42
C GLY A 649 -4.97 9.95 39.21
N LYS A 650 -4.91 9.09 38.19
CA LYS A 650 -3.97 9.26 37.07
C LYS A 650 -4.54 9.97 35.84
N GLU A 651 -3.69 10.84 35.32
CA GLU A 651 -3.85 11.74 34.19
C GLU A 651 -4.08 11.01 32.86
N TYR A 652 -4.95 11.56 32.03
CA TYR A 652 -5.30 11.04 30.72
C TYR A 652 -4.20 11.34 29.68
N ARG A 653 -4.02 10.44 28.69
CA ARG A 653 -2.88 10.53 27.76
C ARG A 653 -3.24 11.05 26.36
N THR A 654 -2.45 12.00 25.87
CA THR A 654 -2.52 12.57 24.52
C THR A 654 -1.13 12.95 24.00
N VAL A 655 -1.06 13.34 22.73
CA VAL A 655 0.03 14.18 22.17
C VAL A 655 -0.17 15.64 22.54
N CYS A 656 0.91 16.41 22.61
CA CYS A 656 0.84 17.84 22.89
C CYS A 656 1.82 18.70 22.08
N GLU A 657 1.90 20.00 22.41
CA GLU A 657 2.82 20.93 21.76
C GLU A 657 4.26 20.42 21.76
N GLY A 658 4.93 20.47 20.61
CA GLY A 658 6.27 19.93 20.41
C GLY A 658 6.32 18.47 19.97
N ASP A 659 5.18 17.76 19.98
CA ASP A 659 5.06 16.43 19.34
C ASP A 659 4.65 16.52 17.85
N SER A 660 4.25 17.71 17.38
CA SER A 660 3.87 17.98 15.99
C SER A 660 4.84 17.38 14.98
N GLY A 661 4.31 16.74 13.94
CA GLY A 661 5.09 16.03 12.93
C GLY A 661 5.62 14.66 13.34
N SER A 662 5.57 14.28 14.63
CA SER A 662 5.99 12.94 15.07
C SER A 662 5.07 11.84 14.51
N PRO A 663 5.60 10.65 14.18
CA PRO A 663 4.79 9.56 13.66
C PRO A 663 4.01 8.84 14.76
N ILE A 664 2.76 8.47 14.46
CA ILE A 664 2.06 7.37 15.14
C ILE A 664 2.26 6.08 14.34
N VAL A 665 2.85 5.09 14.99
CA VAL A 665 3.26 3.83 14.34
C VAL A 665 2.56 2.61 14.92
N PHE A 666 2.29 1.63 14.05
CA PHE A 666 1.61 0.39 14.39
C PHE A 666 2.46 -0.81 13.96
N ALA A 667 2.39 -1.88 14.74
CA ALA A 667 3.02 -3.15 14.36
C ALA A 667 2.11 -3.86 13.34
N SER A 668 2.62 -4.08 12.13
CA SER A 668 2.00 -4.89 11.10
C SER A 668 2.03 -6.37 11.51
N HIS A 669 0.84 -6.97 11.60
CA HIS A 669 0.66 -8.38 11.96
C HIS A 669 0.65 -9.31 10.73
N ASN A 670 0.63 -8.74 9.51
CA ASN A 670 0.42 -9.48 8.25
C ASN A 670 1.72 -9.83 7.50
N ILE A 671 2.90 -9.57 8.08
CA ILE A 671 4.22 -9.84 7.46
C ILE A 671 4.99 -10.85 8.33
N PRO A 672 5.82 -11.77 7.78
CA PRO A 672 6.47 -12.85 8.55
C PRO A 672 7.42 -12.39 9.69
N LYS A 673 7.65 -11.08 9.81
CA LYS A 673 8.30 -10.41 10.94
C LYS A 673 7.50 -9.14 11.23
N SER A 674 7.10 -8.92 12.48
CA SER A 674 6.40 -7.70 12.91
C SER A 674 7.20 -6.47 12.49
N GLN A 675 6.70 -5.72 11.50
CA GLN A 675 7.27 -4.45 11.04
C GLN A 675 6.42 -3.30 11.56
N TRP A 676 7.05 -2.19 11.91
CA TRP A 676 6.40 -0.94 12.27
C TRP A 676 6.10 -0.11 11.02
N VAL A 677 4.87 0.40 10.94
CA VAL A 677 4.34 1.20 9.84
C VAL A 677 3.88 2.56 10.38
N VAL A 678 4.17 3.65 9.67
CA VAL A 678 3.64 4.99 10.00
C VAL A 678 2.24 5.18 9.40
N GLU A 679 1.22 5.19 10.25
CA GLU A 679 -0.16 5.38 9.79
C GLU A 679 -0.59 6.85 9.84
N GLY A 680 0.06 7.64 10.68
CA GLY A 680 -0.20 9.06 10.79
C GLY A 680 0.97 9.89 11.29
N ILE A 681 0.88 11.20 11.11
CA ILE A 681 1.76 12.20 11.73
C ILE A 681 0.93 13.15 12.59
N VAL A 682 1.46 13.57 13.75
CA VAL A 682 0.78 14.52 14.64
C VAL A 682 0.59 15.85 13.91
N SER A 683 -0.65 16.32 13.81
CA SER A 683 -0.98 17.64 13.26
C SER A 683 -1.29 18.63 14.38
N HIS A 684 -2.46 18.52 15.00
CA HIS A 684 -2.92 19.47 16.01
C HIS A 684 -3.79 18.81 17.08
N ILE A 685 -4.06 19.56 18.14
CA ILE A 685 -5.04 19.23 19.18
C ILE A 685 -6.11 20.33 19.22
N TYR A 686 -7.36 19.95 19.49
CA TYR A 686 -8.41 20.92 19.79
C TYR A 686 -8.41 21.21 21.30
N THR A 687 -8.19 22.47 21.67
CA THR A 687 -8.25 22.96 23.07
C THR A 687 -9.36 24.01 23.20
N LYS A 688 -9.87 24.23 24.43
CA LYS A 688 -10.67 25.44 24.70
C LYS A 688 -9.70 26.63 24.77
N SER A 689 -10.13 27.80 24.28
CA SER A 689 -9.31 29.02 24.25
C SER A 689 -8.60 29.29 25.57
N GLY A 690 -7.26 29.32 25.55
CA GLY A 690 -6.42 29.58 26.72
C GLY A 690 -5.97 28.35 27.52
N GLN A 691 -6.31 27.12 27.10
CA GLN A 691 -5.82 25.88 27.74
C GLN A 691 -4.57 25.32 27.03
N SER A 692 -3.50 25.12 27.81
CA SER A 692 -2.29 24.38 27.43
C SER A 692 -2.40 22.89 27.82
N CYS A 693 -1.33 22.12 27.57
CA CYS A 693 -1.19 20.70 27.95
C CYS A 693 -1.50 20.40 29.43
N SER A 694 -1.49 21.41 30.30
CA SER A 694 -1.62 21.27 31.75
C SER A 694 -3.05 21.18 32.28
N ASN A 695 -4.06 21.43 31.46
CA ASN A 695 -5.48 21.38 31.86
C ASN A 695 -6.27 20.38 31.01
N TYR A 696 -5.75 19.15 30.91
CA TYR A 696 -6.31 18.13 30.05
C TYR A 696 -7.68 17.62 30.54
N GLU A 697 -8.71 17.69 29.69
CA GLU A 697 -10.02 17.10 29.97
C GLU A 697 -10.14 15.68 29.37
N PRO A 698 -10.76 14.71 30.08
CA PRO A 698 -11.06 13.39 29.54
C PRO A 698 -11.67 13.47 28.13
N GLY A 699 -11.11 12.78 27.14
CA GLY A 699 -11.64 12.75 25.76
C GLY A 699 -11.19 13.92 24.87
N GLN A 700 -10.17 14.68 25.24
CA GLN A 700 -9.41 15.46 24.27
C GLN A 700 -8.61 14.48 23.39
N TYR A 701 -8.61 14.65 22.07
CA TYR A 701 -7.96 13.71 21.14
C TYR A 701 -6.95 14.46 20.27
N GLY A 702 -5.81 13.82 19.99
CA GLY A 702 -4.87 14.31 18.98
C GLY A 702 -5.40 14.04 17.59
N VAL A 703 -5.24 15.01 16.69
CA VAL A 703 -5.56 14.89 15.26
C VAL A 703 -4.28 14.58 14.50
N PHE A 704 -4.35 13.55 13.66
CA PHE A 704 -3.24 13.04 12.88
C PHE A 704 -3.59 13.12 11.40
N ILE A 705 -2.63 13.52 10.57
CA ILE A 705 -2.75 13.34 9.11
C ILE A 705 -2.62 11.86 8.80
N ARG A 706 -3.52 11.34 7.97
CA ARG A 706 -3.57 9.93 7.56
C ARG A 706 -2.59 9.70 6.41
N VAL A 707 -1.42 9.15 6.70
CA VAL A 707 -0.29 9.06 5.73
C VAL A 707 -0.68 8.29 4.46
N ASN A 708 -1.54 7.27 4.58
CA ASN A 708 -1.99 6.50 3.42
C ASN A 708 -2.68 7.37 2.34
N LYS A 709 -3.36 8.46 2.71
CA LYS A 709 -4.02 9.38 1.76
C LYS A 709 -3.07 10.30 1.03
N PHE A 710 -1.80 10.31 1.40
CA PHE A 710 -0.76 11.11 0.78
C PHE A 710 0.35 10.27 0.14
N LEU A 711 0.21 8.94 0.05
CA LEU A 711 1.25 8.06 -0.51
C LEU A 711 1.68 8.46 -1.92
N HIS A 712 0.71 8.70 -2.81
CA HIS A 712 1.01 9.16 -4.17
C HIS A 712 1.82 10.46 -4.16
N TRP A 713 1.41 11.43 -3.34
CA TRP A 713 2.13 12.70 -3.21
C TRP A 713 3.55 12.48 -2.65
N ILE A 714 3.71 11.66 -1.60
CA ILE A 714 5.01 11.35 -1.00
C ILE A 714 5.94 10.73 -2.05
N GLU A 715 5.49 9.69 -2.75
CA GLU A 715 6.26 8.97 -3.77
C GLU A 715 6.61 9.86 -4.97
N GLU A 716 5.64 10.65 -5.44
CA GLU A 716 5.86 11.60 -6.53
C GLU A 716 6.92 12.64 -6.15
N ARG A 717 6.83 13.23 -4.95
CA ARG A 717 7.80 14.25 -4.51
C ARG A 717 9.18 13.66 -4.22
N MET A 718 9.25 12.45 -3.67
CA MET A 718 10.52 11.75 -3.45
C MET A 718 11.20 11.37 -4.77
N SER A 719 10.44 10.98 -5.80
CA SER A 719 10.98 10.57 -7.11
C SER A 719 11.38 11.74 -8.01
N MET A 720 10.59 12.82 -8.05
CA MET A 720 10.93 14.01 -8.86
C MET A 720 12.14 14.78 -8.31
N ASN A 721 12.47 14.56 -7.05
CA ASN A 721 13.51 15.31 -6.34
C ASN A 721 14.59 14.40 -5.75
N SER A 722 14.69 13.14 -6.21
CA SER A 722 15.69 12.16 -5.76
C SER A 722 17.10 12.57 -6.17
#